data_AF-A0A9N9PXM9-F1
#
_entry.id   AF-A0A9N9PXM9-F1
#
_cell.length_a   1.000
_cell.length_b   1.000
_cell.length_c   1.000
_cell.angle_alpha   90.00
_cell.angle_beta   90.00
_cell.angle_gamma   90.00
#
_symmetry.space_group_name_H-M   'P 1'
#
loop_
_entity.id
_entity.type
_entity.pdbx_description
1 polymer ?
#
loop_
_entity_poly.entity_id
_entity_poly.type
_entity_poly.pdbx_seq_one_letter_code
_entity_poly.pdbx_strand_id
1 'polypeptide(L)'
;MDFDEPCPTEINVITLNCWGLKYLAKFRNQRLEEIGKRLAAADPIPDIVGLQECWTQQDYQAIRKETKRILPYGKFYHSGIFGGGLAILSKWPIEESSMFRYPLNGRPTAFFRGDWFVGKGVASARIRYGPGKKDIVEVFTTHLHAPYEAEPNDSYICHRTAQAWEIAKLIRGASERGHLVLALGDFNMIPLSLAHRLISTHAPVRDVWLLLHPDSSLGASEDPVEKARRRPIPTAEFNITENGATCDSVLNTWRWNKAQQKLLGPNKAQIEIPGDCVDPKAKRLDYIFANTNYDPLNPENGGWAVKTAKVGMLSRHPDLQCSLSDHFSVETTLIHSKAIEAEASKEEEETALKKGAFLSSPTSSEFRSMNEQFKYSPPEHLPLQTYDEILAMIIKYRARENKQRRYRLCHFLAWLLVAIACLIAVWFSPRNYVSFILMFLSTFGLAGGVIDGLIGGLFVGSELRALKEFEWEISNARAAASGEPHVLAVEGVKDWSLSCLPKSQVALPPPPPRFSSVISPDPDSEFPAAKDRYALYIHLGCPWAHRVNIVYRLKHLESIIALSVVSIHRDGSNGWNFDGTSGSDATDLIEGVKNFRELYKKADPHYTGSYSVPLLWDREKKIIVNNDSVGIIRMLFDAFDAFLPEEIREVNKPGGGLRPESLKEEIDELSNSIELSYNWGTYKIGMAASQKDYDDSMKALFGLLGELDERLAKSRFLHGDHITETDIRFFPTTVRFDMAYYTIFQCNWKQIRYDYPNIHRWLRELYYEVDEESKGAFKSTTHFDIFMEGYALSAMRMDHVPWGPAVPIMPLDA
;
A
#
# COMPACT_ATOMS: atom_id res chain seq x y z
N MET A 1 -37.86 -12.74 13.08
CA MET A 1 -37.60 -11.29 12.94
C MET A 1 -38.97 -10.68 12.80
N ASP A 2 -39.48 -10.01 13.82
CA ASP A 2 -40.69 -9.20 13.67
C ASP A 2 -40.25 -7.90 13.02
N PHE A 3 -40.30 -7.85 11.69
CA PHE A 3 -40.01 -6.65 10.89
C PHE A 3 -41.21 -5.67 10.87
N ASP A 4 -42.09 -5.74 11.87
CA ASP A 4 -43.27 -4.88 11.98
C ASP A 4 -42.96 -3.51 12.60
N GLU A 5 -41.73 -3.27 13.07
CA GLU A 5 -41.32 -1.94 13.54
C GLU A 5 -40.96 -1.01 12.37
N PRO A 6 -41.57 0.19 12.29
CA PRO A 6 -41.24 1.18 11.26
C PRO A 6 -39.79 1.66 11.40
N CYS A 7 -39.17 2.07 10.29
CA CYS A 7 -37.82 2.63 10.31
C CYS A 7 -37.74 3.80 11.30
N PRO A 8 -36.66 3.90 12.10
CA PRO A 8 -36.48 4.98 13.05
C PRO A 8 -36.46 6.34 12.33
N THR A 9 -37.21 7.29 12.86
CA THR A 9 -37.14 8.70 12.43
C THR A 9 -35.94 9.42 13.02
N GLU A 10 -35.46 8.94 14.18
CA GLU A 10 -34.30 9.47 14.89
C GLU A 10 -33.36 8.35 15.32
N ILE A 11 -32.05 8.65 15.32
CA ILE A 11 -31.00 7.75 15.82
C ILE A 11 -30.17 8.51 16.84
N ASN A 12 -30.17 8.04 18.08
CA ASN A 12 -29.39 8.59 19.19
C ASN A 12 -28.06 7.86 19.32
N VAL A 13 -26.96 8.62 19.28
CA VAL A 13 -25.60 8.08 19.26
C VAL A 13 -24.79 8.67 20.41
N ILE A 14 -24.10 7.80 21.15
CA ILE A 14 -23.18 8.20 22.22
C ILE A 14 -21.79 7.61 21.94
N THR A 15 -20.75 8.42 22.13
CA THR A 15 -19.37 7.92 22.17
C THR A 15 -18.66 8.37 23.44
N LEU A 16 -17.84 7.48 24.00
CA LEU A 16 -17.09 7.74 25.24
C LEU A 16 -15.77 6.96 25.29
N ASN A 17 -14.67 7.68 25.52
CA ASN A 17 -13.44 7.09 26.05
C ASN A 17 -13.65 6.75 27.54
N CYS A 18 -13.58 5.46 27.91
CA CYS A 18 -13.88 4.97 29.26
C CYS A 18 -12.72 5.05 30.25
N TRP A 19 -11.49 5.30 29.78
CA TRP A 19 -10.27 5.27 30.59
C TRP A 19 -10.15 4.01 31.47
N GLY A 20 -10.22 2.84 30.83
CA GLY A 20 -10.31 1.53 31.48
C GLY A 20 -8.96 0.81 31.67
N LEU A 21 -7.82 1.51 31.57
CA LEU A 21 -6.48 0.89 31.53
C LEU A 21 -6.23 0.02 32.77
N LYS A 22 -6.04 -1.28 32.55
CA LYS A 22 -5.80 -2.25 33.63
C LYS A 22 -4.53 -1.86 34.41
N TYR A 23 -4.65 -1.76 35.74
CA TYR A 23 -3.62 -1.34 36.69
C TYR A 23 -3.25 0.15 36.76
N LEU A 24 -3.61 0.97 35.76
CA LEU A 24 -3.34 2.42 35.78
C LEU A 24 -4.57 3.24 36.16
N ALA A 25 -5.73 2.85 35.65
CA ALA A 25 -6.98 3.55 35.88
C ALA A 25 -7.46 3.35 37.33
N LYS A 26 -7.61 4.45 38.08
CA LYS A 26 -8.13 4.41 39.45
C LYS A 26 -9.63 4.13 39.47
N PHE A 27 -10.08 3.37 40.48
CA PHE A 27 -11.49 3.00 40.69
C PHE A 27 -12.18 2.41 39.45
N ARG A 28 -11.39 1.74 38.60
CA ARG A 28 -11.84 1.29 37.27
C ARG A 28 -13.14 0.50 37.33
N ASN A 29 -13.20 -0.56 38.15
CA ASN A 29 -14.38 -1.43 38.17
C ASN A 29 -15.66 -0.67 38.56
N GLN A 30 -15.58 0.21 39.57
CA GLN A 30 -16.71 1.02 40.03
C GLN A 30 -17.16 2.02 38.95
N ARG A 31 -16.21 2.72 38.33
CA ARG A 31 -16.50 3.69 37.27
C ARG A 31 -17.12 3.05 36.04
N LEU A 32 -16.57 1.92 35.59
CA LEU A 32 -17.04 1.23 34.38
C LEU A 32 -18.44 0.64 34.59
N GLU A 33 -18.77 0.16 35.80
CA GLU A 33 -20.14 -0.23 36.15
C GLU A 33 -21.09 0.97 36.13
N GLU A 34 -20.68 2.10 36.71
CA GLU A 34 -21.48 3.33 36.72
C GLU A 34 -21.67 3.91 35.31
N ILE A 35 -20.68 3.83 34.41
CA ILE A 35 -20.83 4.16 32.99
C ILE A 35 -21.96 3.32 32.38
N GLY A 36 -22.02 2.02 32.67
CA GLY A 36 -23.11 1.15 32.23
C GLY A 36 -24.49 1.62 32.70
N LYS A 37 -24.60 2.04 33.96
CA LYS A 37 -25.84 2.60 34.54
C LYS A 37 -26.24 3.92 33.88
N ARG A 38 -25.28 4.82 33.64
CA ARG A 38 -25.54 6.10 32.97
C ARG A 38 -25.97 5.93 31.52
N LEU A 39 -25.37 5.00 30.78
CA LEU A 39 -25.81 4.65 29.43
C LEU A 39 -27.24 4.09 29.45
N ALA A 40 -27.57 3.24 30.41
CA ALA A 40 -28.90 2.65 30.54
C ALA A 40 -29.98 3.67 30.94
N ALA A 41 -29.61 4.76 31.61
CA ALA A 41 -30.49 5.83 32.07
C ALA A 41 -30.33 7.13 31.28
N ALA A 42 -29.65 7.10 30.13
CA ALA A 42 -29.44 8.28 29.29
C ALA A 42 -30.77 8.74 28.65
N ASP A 43 -30.90 10.06 28.51
CA ASP A 43 -32.06 10.72 27.90
C ASP A 43 -31.57 11.71 26.81
N PRO A 44 -31.93 11.48 25.53
CA PRO A 44 -32.70 10.35 25.01
C PRO A 44 -31.95 9.01 25.13
N ILE A 45 -32.71 7.90 25.07
CA ILE A 45 -32.13 6.55 25.12
C ILE A 45 -31.25 6.34 23.88
N PRO A 46 -29.99 5.89 24.04
CA PRO A 46 -29.09 5.66 22.92
C PRO A 46 -29.53 4.45 22.09
N ASP A 47 -29.43 4.57 20.77
CA ASP A 47 -29.61 3.45 19.84
C ASP A 47 -28.27 2.82 19.45
N ILE A 48 -27.18 3.61 19.46
CA ILE A 48 -25.82 3.16 19.14
C ILE A 48 -24.85 3.78 20.14
N VAL A 49 -23.95 2.96 20.69
CA VAL A 49 -22.88 3.42 21.59
C VAL A 49 -21.53 2.90 21.12
N GLY A 50 -20.59 3.81 20.91
CA GLY A 50 -19.18 3.51 20.66
C GLY A 50 -18.34 3.75 21.92
N LEU A 51 -17.62 2.74 22.40
CA LEU A 51 -16.76 2.84 23.58
C LEU A 51 -15.30 2.65 23.21
N GLN A 52 -14.44 3.53 23.73
CA GLN A 52 -13.00 3.46 23.60
C GLN A 52 -12.34 3.21 24.96
N GLU A 53 -11.11 2.70 24.94
CA GLU A 53 -10.34 2.31 26.14
C GLU A 53 -11.09 1.38 27.12
N CYS A 54 -12.00 0.55 26.61
CA CYS A 54 -12.56 -0.57 27.35
C CYS A 54 -11.61 -1.78 27.21
N TRP A 55 -10.65 -1.92 28.12
CA TRP A 55 -9.51 -2.82 27.92
C TRP A 55 -9.75 -4.28 28.31
N THR A 56 -10.78 -4.58 29.11
CA THR A 56 -10.99 -5.95 29.60
C THR A 56 -12.39 -6.45 29.34
N GLN A 57 -12.51 -7.75 29.06
CA GLN A 57 -13.80 -8.42 28.89
C GLN A 57 -14.70 -8.26 30.14
N GLN A 58 -14.10 -8.20 31.33
CA GLN A 58 -14.81 -7.98 32.58
C GLN A 58 -15.46 -6.59 32.61
N ASP A 59 -14.72 -5.54 32.24
CA ASP A 59 -15.24 -4.17 32.22
C ASP A 59 -16.36 -4.04 31.16
N TYR A 60 -16.17 -4.66 29.99
CA TYR A 60 -17.21 -4.76 28.97
C TYR A 60 -18.46 -5.48 29.49
N GLN A 61 -18.31 -6.63 30.16
CA GLN A 61 -19.44 -7.37 30.74
C GLN A 61 -20.18 -6.57 31.82
N ALA A 62 -19.48 -5.77 32.61
CA ALA A 62 -20.09 -4.87 33.59
C ALA A 62 -21.00 -3.84 32.91
N ILE A 63 -20.51 -3.19 31.84
CA ILE A 63 -21.33 -2.28 31.03
C ILE A 63 -22.51 -3.01 30.37
N ARG A 64 -22.27 -4.20 29.81
CA ARG A 64 -23.32 -5.02 29.15
C ARG A 64 -24.41 -5.44 30.11
N LYS A 65 -24.08 -5.74 31.37
CA LYS A 65 -25.05 -6.15 32.38
C LYS A 65 -26.18 -5.12 32.52
N GLU A 66 -25.82 -3.84 32.52
CA GLU A 66 -26.75 -2.72 32.68
C GLU A 66 -27.40 -2.31 31.34
N THR A 67 -26.65 -2.35 30.23
CA THR A 67 -27.11 -1.83 28.92
C THR A 67 -27.87 -2.84 28.06
N LYS A 68 -27.74 -4.16 28.29
CA LYS A 68 -28.31 -5.21 27.40
C LYS A 68 -29.82 -5.15 27.19
N ARG A 69 -30.56 -4.50 28.08
CA ARG A 69 -32.02 -4.36 27.98
C ARG A 69 -32.42 -3.37 26.90
N ILE A 70 -31.67 -2.28 26.75
CA ILE A 70 -31.93 -1.22 25.76
C ILE A 70 -31.10 -1.41 24.49
N LEU A 71 -29.90 -1.98 24.62
CA LEU A 71 -28.95 -2.25 23.54
C LEU A 71 -28.67 -3.76 23.50
N PRO A 72 -29.61 -4.61 23.02
CA PRO A 72 -29.46 -6.06 23.06
C PRO A 72 -28.24 -6.58 22.30
N TYR A 73 -27.79 -5.88 21.26
CA TYR A 73 -26.65 -6.28 20.46
C TYR A 73 -25.40 -5.54 20.91
N GLY A 74 -24.29 -6.26 21.05
CA GLY A 74 -23.04 -5.63 21.42
C GLY A 74 -21.87 -6.53 21.12
N LYS A 75 -20.75 -5.93 20.75
CA LYS A 75 -19.50 -6.63 20.44
C LYS A 75 -18.31 -5.95 21.10
N PHE A 76 -17.48 -6.77 21.73
CA PHE A 76 -16.16 -6.39 22.21
C PHE A 76 -15.11 -6.77 21.16
N TYR A 77 -14.17 -5.88 20.88
CA TYR A 77 -13.21 -6.06 19.78
C TYR A 77 -11.81 -6.37 20.30
N HIS A 78 -11.23 -7.44 19.78
CA HIS A 78 -9.88 -7.87 20.12
C HIS A 78 -8.87 -7.41 19.07
N SER A 79 -7.75 -6.85 19.52
CA SER A 79 -6.60 -6.48 18.70
C SER A 79 -5.33 -6.60 19.57
N GLY A 80 -4.17 -6.78 18.93
CA GLY A 80 -2.89 -6.92 19.63
C GLY A 80 -2.89 -8.00 20.72
N ILE A 81 -2.10 -7.80 21.78
CA ILE A 81 -1.88 -8.77 22.86
C ILE A 81 -2.94 -8.65 23.97
N PHE A 82 -3.45 -7.43 24.22
CA PHE A 82 -4.38 -7.16 25.34
C PHE A 82 -5.80 -6.75 24.91
N GLY A 83 -6.11 -6.74 23.62
CA GLY A 83 -7.38 -6.24 23.09
C GLY A 83 -7.24 -4.84 22.49
N GLY A 84 -8.19 -4.43 21.62
CA GLY A 84 -8.16 -3.12 20.96
C GLY A 84 -8.70 -1.97 21.80
N GLY A 85 -9.31 -2.27 22.95
CA GLY A 85 -9.95 -1.29 23.81
C GLY A 85 -11.30 -0.80 23.30
N LEU A 86 -11.90 -1.49 22.33
CA LEU A 86 -13.05 -0.98 21.57
C LEU A 86 -14.29 -1.86 21.78
N ALA A 87 -15.45 -1.22 21.92
CA ALA A 87 -16.74 -1.90 21.92
C ALA A 87 -17.79 -1.09 21.16
N ILE A 88 -18.72 -1.79 20.50
CA ILE A 88 -19.89 -1.21 19.86
C ILE A 88 -21.12 -1.89 20.46
N LEU A 89 -22.07 -1.09 20.94
CA LEU A 89 -23.38 -1.52 21.42
C LEU A 89 -24.45 -0.96 20.50
N SER A 90 -25.50 -1.74 20.22
CA SER A 90 -26.58 -1.33 19.34
C SER A 90 -27.93 -1.88 19.79
N LYS A 91 -28.96 -1.08 19.54
CA LYS A 91 -30.36 -1.48 19.62
C LYS A 91 -30.71 -2.53 18.56
N TRP A 92 -30.08 -2.46 17.40
CA TRP A 92 -30.37 -3.31 16.25
C TRP A 92 -29.29 -4.37 15.97
N PRO A 93 -29.62 -5.45 15.23
CA PRO A 93 -28.67 -6.52 14.93
C PRO A 93 -27.41 -6.03 14.22
N ILE A 94 -26.25 -6.48 14.71
CA ILE A 94 -24.98 -6.34 14.00
C ILE A 94 -24.87 -7.52 13.02
N GLU A 95 -25.02 -7.26 11.73
CA GLU A 95 -24.98 -8.28 10.67
C GLU A 95 -23.55 -8.73 10.37
N GLU A 96 -22.65 -7.75 10.28
CA GLU A 96 -21.25 -7.96 9.97
C GLU A 96 -20.41 -7.10 10.89
N SER A 97 -19.22 -7.60 11.23
CA SER A 97 -18.31 -6.82 12.04
C SER A 97 -16.87 -7.29 11.92
N SER A 98 -15.96 -6.32 11.79
CA SER A 98 -14.53 -6.52 11.62
C SER A 98 -13.72 -5.64 12.57
N MET A 99 -12.47 -6.04 12.84
CA MET A 99 -11.49 -5.22 13.54
C MET A 99 -10.31 -4.98 12.59
N PHE A 100 -10.09 -3.72 12.21
CA PHE A 100 -8.94 -3.34 11.40
C PHE A 100 -7.83 -2.77 12.30
N ARG A 101 -6.73 -3.50 12.48
CA ARG A 101 -5.59 -2.99 13.25
C ARG A 101 -4.77 -2.02 12.40
N TYR A 102 -4.45 -0.85 12.95
CA TYR A 102 -3.62 0.11 12.24
C TYR A 102 -2.21 -0.46 11.96
N PRO A 103 -1.70 -0.38 10.72
CA PRO A 103 -0.36 -0.82 10.38
C PRO A 103 0.74 -0.05 11.14
N LEU A 104 0.57 1.27 11.28
CA LEU A 104 1.42 2.14 12.10
C LEU A 104 0.80 2.32 13.48
N ASN A 105 1.44 1.70 14.47
CA ASN A 105 0.83 1.43 15.76
C ASN A 105 1.81 1.63 16.92
N GLY A 106 2.53 2.74 16.93
CA GLY A 106 3.46 3.11 17.99
C GLY A 106 4.75 2.30 18.03
N ARG A 107 5.55 2.50 19.10
CA ARG A 107 6.93 1.99 19.20
C ARG A 107 7.14 0.96 20.32
N PRO A 108 7.84 -0.15 20.08
CA PRO A 108 8.17 -1.13 21.11
C PRO A 108 9.01 -0.55 22.24
N THR A 109 9.86 0.44 21.95
CA THR A 109 10.69 1.09 22.99
C THR A 109 9.89 1.95 23.94
N ALA A 110 8.72 2.44 23.51
CA ALA A 110 7.77 3.13 24.36
C ALA A 110 6.79 2.13 25.01
N PHE A 111 7.27 0.94 25.40
CA PHE A 111 6.43 -0.13 25.96
C PHE A 111 5.60 0.34 27.16
N PHE A 112 6.13 1.23 27.99
CA PHE A 112 5.43 1.80 29.15
C PHE A 112 4.21 2.66 28.77
N ARG A 113 4.11 3.12 27.51
CA ARG A 113 2.92 3.81 26.99
C ARG A 113 1.82 2.84 26.54
N GLY A 114 2.12 1.55 26.37
CA GLY A 114 1.14 0.50 26.06
C GLY A 114 0.66 0.42 24.60
N ASP A 115 0.64 1.56 23.92
CA ASP A 115 0.28 1.75 22.51
C ASP A 115 0.69 0.64 21.54
N TRP A 116 1.95 0.21 21.58
CA TRP A 116 2.51 -0.73 20.61
C TRP A 116 1.91 -2.14 20.67
N PHE A 117 1.86 -2.71 21.86
CA PHE A 117 1.43 -4.10 22.04
C PHE A 117 -0.08 -4.24 22.14
N VAL A 118 -0.77 -3.15 22.47
CA VAL A 118 -2.23 -3.06 22.48
C VAL A 118 -2.79 -3.20 21.07
N GLY A 119 -2.12 -2.62 20.08
CA GLY A 119 -2.56 -2.67 18.70
C GLY A 119 -3.83 -1.87 18.46
N LYS A 120 -3.76 -0.54 18.51
CA LYS A 120 -4.88 0.35 18.16
C LYS A 120 -5.44 0.04 16.76
N GLY A 121 -6.71 0.35 16.53
CA GLY A 121 -7.37 0.05 15.28
C GLY A 121 -8.78 0.61 15.22
N VAL A 122 -9.53 0.18 14.21
CA VAL A 122 -10.91 0.56 13.97
C VAL A 122 -11.81 -0.66 14.16
N ALA A 123 -12.75 -0.57 15.10
CA ALA A 123 -13.85 -1.50 15.22
C ALA A 123 -14.94 -1.10 14.23
N SER A 124 -15.39 -2.03 13.40
CA SER A 124 -16.42 -1.79 12.39
C SER A 124 -17.62 -2.70 12.64
N ALA A 125 -18.82 -2.14 12.55
CA ALA A 125 -20.09 -2.87 12.63
C ALA A 125 -21.04 -2.39 11.54
N ARG A 126 -21.59 -3.33 10.76
CA ARG A 126 -22.69 -3.10 9.84
C ARG A 126 -24.00 -3.48 10.54
N ILE A 127 -24.85 -2.50 10.78
CA ILE A 127 -26.05 -2.62 11.61
C ILE A 127 -27.28 -2.35 10.75
N ARG A 128 -28.24 -3.28 10.73
CA ARG A 128 -29.50 -3.11 9.99
C ARG A 128 -30.57 -2.54 10.92
N TYR A 129 -31.01 -1.32 10.65
CA TYR A 129 -32.04 -0.64 11.45
C TYR A 129 -33.44 -0.68 10.84
N GLY A 130 -33.59 -1.14 9.59
CA GLY A 130 -34.86 -1.26 8.89
C GLY A 130 -34.89 -2.40 7.87
N PRO A 131 -36.06 -2.70 7.26
CA PRO A 131 -36.25 -3.82 6.33
C PRO A 131 -35.62 -3.58 4.94
N GLY A 132 -35.39 -2.32 4.55
CA GLY A 132 -34.83 -1.96 3.26
C GLY A 132 -33.36 -2.39 3.10
N LYS A 133 -32.94 -2.64 1.86
CA LYS A 133 -31.55 -3.01 1.55
C LYS A 133 -30.54 -1.92 1.95
N LYS A 134 -30.97 -0.65 1.95
CA LYS A 134 -30.16 0.53 2.31
C LYS A 134 -30.39 1.02 3.75
N ASP A 135 -31.25 0.37 4.54
CA ASP A 135 -31.55 0.74 5.93
C ASP A 135 -30.45 0.21 6.88
N ILE A 136 -29.23 0.66 6.59
CA ILE A 136 -27.99 0.17 7.18
C ILE A 136 -27.19 1.35 7.67
N VAL A 137 -26.70 1.22 8.89
CA VAL A 137 -25.71 2.10 9.47
C VAL A 137 -24.40 1.35 9.68
N GLU A 138 -23.32 1.85 9.10
CA GLU A 138 -21.97 1.38 9.35
C GLU A 138 -21.30 2.25 10.41
N VAL A 139 -20.99 1.62 11.54
CA VAL A 139 -20.39 2.28 12.70
C VAL A 139 -18.92 1.90 12.78
N PHE A 140 -18.07 2.93 12.77
CA PHE A 140 -16.64 2.84 13.00
C PHE A 140 -16.34 3.42 14.38
N THR A 141 -15.68 2.67 15.24
CA THR A 141 -15.23 3.17 16.54
C THR A 141 -13.73 3.04 16.64
N THR A 142 -13.03 4.11 16.99
CA THR A 142 -11.56 4.14 17.06
C THR A 142 -11.07 4.98 18.23
N HIS A 143 -9.81 4.78 18.60
CA HIS A 143 -9.03 5.79 19.31
C HIS A 143 -7.65 5.89 18.65
N LEU A 144 -7.25 7.11 18.27
CA LEU A 144 -5.95 7.34 17.65
C LEU A 144 -4.84 7.45 18.71
N HIS A 145 -3.56 7.45 18.32
CA HIS A 145 -2.48 7.72 19.28
C HIS A 145 -2.65 9.08 19.97
N ALA A 146 -2.19 9.22 21.21
CA ALA A 146 -2.17 10.51 21.89
C ALA A 146 -0.97 11.38 21.44
N PRO A 147 -1.09 12.72 21.47
CA PRO A 147 0.04 13.64 21.31
C PRO A 147 0.86 13.72 22.60
N TYR A 148 1.82 12.80 22.76
CA TYR A 148 2.68 12.76 23.95
C TYR A 148 3.69 13.90 24.05
N GLU A 149 3.95 14.59 22.94
CA GLU A 149 4.93 15.66 22.78
C GLU A 149 4.27 16.78 21.96
N ALA A 150 4.57 18.04 22.27
CA ALA A 150 4.07 19.17 21.49
C ALA A 150 4.81 19.29 20.15
N GLU A 151 4.11 19.75 19.12
CA GLU A 151 4.73 20.10 17.83
C GLU A 151 5.80 21.20 18.00
N PRO A 152 6.90 21.15 17.22
CA PRO A 152 7.19 20.27 16.08
C PRO A 152 7.86 18.94 16.48
N ASN A 153 7.96 18.63 17.77
CA ASN A 153 8.68 17.46 18.29
C ASN A 153 7.79 16.23 18.44
N ASP A 154 6.51 16.33 18.11
CA ASP A 154 5.57 15.22 18.22
C ASP A 154 6.01 14.02 17.39
N SER A 155 6.59 13.05 18.06
CA SER A 155 7.11 11.88 17.40
C SER A 155 6.02 10.88 16.97
N TYR A 156 4.75 11.08 17.34
CA TYR A 156 3.60 10.25 16.97
C TYR A 156 2.70 10.89 15.91
N ILE A 157 3.00 12.11 15.46
CA ILE A 157 2.20 12.79 14.42
C ILE A 157 2.07 11.96 13.14
N CYS A 158 3.16 11.32 12.69
CA CYS A 158 3.14 10.45 11.51
C CYS A 158 2.24 9.22 11.71
N HIS A 159 2.21 8.65 12.92
CA HIS A 159 1.30 7.54 13.24
C HIS A 159 -0.14 8.02 13.21
N ARG A 160 -0.48 9.11 13.89
CA ARG A 160 -1.86 9.63 13.92
C ARG A 160 -2.37 10.01 12.52
N THR A 161 -1.55 10.67 11.70
CA THR A 161 -1.92 11.03 10.34
C THR A 161 -2.18 9.79 9.47
N ALA A 162 -1.32 8.76 9.58
CA ALA A 162 -1.56 7.49 8.90
C ALA A 162 -2.84 6.80 9.40
N GLN A 163 -3.11 6.81 10.69
CA GLN A 163 -4.33 6.23 11.26
C GLN A 163 -5.60 6.95 10.82
N ALA A 164 -5.55 8.28 10.75
CA ALA A 164 -6.62 9.12 10.20
C ALA A 164 -6.89 8.80 8.72
N TRP A 165 -5.82 8.55 7.95
CA TRP A 165 -5.92 8.10 6.57
C TRP A 165 -6.56 6.72 6.41
N GLU A 166 -6.12 5.75 7.21
CA GLU A 166 -6.68 4.40 7.20
C GLU A 166 -8.18 4.38 7.52
N ILE A 167 -8.62 5.10 8.56
CA ILE A 167 -10.05 5.15 8.88
C ILE A 167 -10.86 5.90 7.82
N ALA A 168 -10.31 6.98 7.23
CA ALA A 168 -10.99 7.71 6.16
C ALA A 168 -11.30 6.80 4.95
N LYS A 169 -10.39 5.88 4.60
CA LYS A 169 -10.65 4.87 3.54
C LYS A 169 -11.82 3.97 3.86
N LEU A 170 -11.90 3.47 5.09
CA LEU A 170 -13.00 2.60 5.55
C LEU A 170 -14.35 3.34 5.53
N ILE A 171 -14.37 4.57 6.02
CA ILE A 171 -15.56 5.43 6.02
C ILE A 171 -16.02 5.73 4.60
N ARG A 172 -15.08 6.09 3.70
CA ARG A 172 -15.39 6.36 2.29
C ARG A 172 -16.03 5.16 1.61
N GLY A 173 -15.42 3.98 1.74
CA GLY A 173 -15.98 2.76 1.15
C GLY A 173 -17.39 2.42 1.65
N ALA A 174 -17.69 2.70 2.92
CA ALA A 174 -19.04 2.55 3.47
C ALA A 174 -20.05 3.54 2.90
N SER A 175 -19.64 4.80 2.78
CA SER A 175 -20.51 5.84 2.23
C SER A 175 -20.77 5.66 0.74
N GLU A 176 -19.78 5.19 -0.05
CA GLU A 176 -19.95 4.89 -1.48
C GLU A 176 -20.95 3.75 -1.75
N ARG A 177 -21.19 2.87 -0.75
CA ARG A 177 -22.27 1.87 -0.80
C ARG A 177 -23.67 2.48 -0.55
N GLY A 178 -23.76 3.75 -0.16
CA GLY A 178 -25.02 4.43 0.19
C GLY A 178 -25.55 4.06 1.58
N HIS A 179 -24.67 3.69 2.51
CA HIS A 179 -25.04 3.46 3.91
C HIS A 179 -24.96 4.77 4.71
N LEU A 180 -25.73 4.85 5.80
CA LEU A 180 -25.47 5.85 6.84
C LEU A 180 -24.14 5.47 7.51
N VAL A 181 -23.24 6.43 7.68
CA VAL A 181 -21.92 6.17 8.26
C VAL A 181 -21.74 7.00 9.53
N LEU A 182 -21.31 6.33 10.60
CA LEU A 182 -20.97 6.93 11.88
C LEU A 182 -19.52 6.60 12.23
N ALA A 183 -18.66 7.59 12.39
CA ALA A 183 -17.31 7.40 12.94
C ALA A 183 -17.22 8.03 14.33
N LEU A 184 -16.91 7.22 15.34
CA LEU A 184 -17.02 7.52 16.75
C LEU A 184 -15.68 7.36 17.47
N GLY A 185 -15.36 8.28 18.37
CA GLY A 185 -14.40 8.02 19.43
C GLY A 185 -13.39 9.13 19.68
N ASP A 186 -12.32 8.77 20.38
CA ASP A 186 -11.23 9.66 20.76
C ASP A 186 -10.18 9.73 19.64
N PHE A 187 -10.30 10.73 18.78
CA PHE A 187 -9.38 10.90 17.67
C PHE A 187 -8.06 11.56 18.09
N ASN A 188 -7.91 11.96 19.37
CA ASN A 188 -6.69 12.59 19.88
C ASN A 188 -6.18 13.74 18.98
N MET A 189 -7.12 14.49 18.41
CA MET A 189 -6.86 15.58 17.48
C MET A 189 -7.78 16.76 17.78
N ILE A 190 -7.34 17.97 17.47
CA ILE A 190 -8.14 19.17 17.63
C ILE A 190 -8.88 19.52 16.32
N PRO A 191 -9.97 20.29 16.36
CA PRO A 191 -10.74 20.66 15.16
C PRO A 191 -9.86 21.34 14.10
N LEU A 192 -10.08 21.02 12.82
CA LEU A 192 -9.32 21.55 11.67
C LEU A 192 -7.80 21.27 11.65
N SER A 193 -7.30 20.46 12.59
CA SER A 193 -5.95 19.88 12.49
C SER A 193 -5.79 19.04 11.21
N LEU A 194 -4.55 18.71 10.85
CA LEU A 194 -4.25 17.92 9.65
C LEU A 194 -5.06 16.61 9.60
N ALA A 195 -5.09 15.83 10.68
CA ALA A 195 -5.83 14.58 10.77
C ALA A 195 -7.36 14.78 10.64
N HIS A 196 -7.90 15.85 11.22
CA HIS A 196 -9.32 16.19 11.14
C HIS A 196 -9.73 16.58 9.71
N ARG A 197 -8.92 17.42 9.04
CA ARG A 197 -9.12 17.79 7.63
C ARG A 197 -9.02 16.58 6.71
N LEU A 198 -8.08 15.68 6.99
CA LEU A 198 -7.90 14.45 6.23
C LEU A 198 -9.18 13.62 6.28
N ILE A 199 -9.74 13.35 7.45
CA ILE A 199 -11.00 12.59 7.59
C ILE A 199 -12.14 13.32 6.89
N SER A 200 -12.32 14.62 7.13
CA SER A 200 -13.44 15.40 6.59
C SER A 200 -13.38 15.63 5.07
N THR A 201 -12.21 15.43 4.45
CA THR A 201 -12.00 15.61 3.00
C THR A 201 -11.96 14.27 2.27
N HIS A 202 -11.19 13.30 2.79
CA HIS A 202 -11.06 11.99 2.15
C HIS A 202 -12.21 11.04 2.43
N ALA A 203 -13.04 11.34 3.43
CA ALA A 203 -14.28 10.63 3.65
C ALA A 203 -15.46 11.61 3.56
N PRO A 204 -16.58 11.21 2.91
CA PRO A 204 -17.77 12.04 2.75
C PRO A 204 -18.61 12.10 4.05
N VAL A 205 -17.96 12.42 5.16
CA VAL A 205 -18.55 12.59 6.49
C VAL A 205 -18.23 13.98 7.04
N ARG A 206 -19.01 14.42 8.03
CA ARG A 206 -18.83 15.72 8.66
C ARG A 206 -18.82 15.60 10.17
N ASP A 207 -18.01 16.43 10.81
CA ASP A 207 -18.00 16.60 12.26
C ASP A 207 -19.35 17.19 12.70
N VAL A 208 -20.14 16.41 13.43
CA VAL A 208 -21.49 16.82 13.84
C VAL A 208 -21.48 18.07 14.73
N TRP A 209 -20.40 18.29 15.47
CA TRP A 209 -20.27 19.47 16.32
C TRP A 209 -20.00 20.73 15.50
N LEU A 210 -19.08 20.67 14.54
CA LEU A 210 -18.80 21.82 13.66
C LEU A 210 -19.99 22.19 12.77
N LEU A 211 -20.87 21.24 12.48
CA LEU A 211 -22.10 21.52 11.73
C LEU A 211 -23.04 22.46 12.52
N LEU A 212 -23.19 22.23 13.83
CA LEU A 212 -24.07 23.03 14.68
C LEU A 212 -23.36 24.26 15.27
N HIS A 213 -22.07 24.14 15.59
CA HIS A 213 -21.23 25.18 16.20
C HIS A 213 -20.00 25.46 15.31
N PRO A 214 -20.18 26.09 14.13
CA PRO A 214 -19.09 26.35 13.18
C PRO A 214 -18.00 27.27 13.76
N ASP A 215 -18.37 28.08 14.75
CA ASP A 215 -17.48 29.01 15.44
C ASP A 215 -16.79 28.41 16.67
N SER A 216 -17.01 27.13 17.01
CA SER A 216 -16.38 26.48 18.17
C SER A 216 -14.84 26.62 18.19
N SER A 217 -14.25 26.57 19.39
CA SER A 217 -12.80 26.68 19.55
C SER A 217 -12.04 25.57 18.82
N LEU A 218 -10.90 25.93 18.22
CA LEU A 218 -10.05 25.01 17.47
C LEU A 218 -9.08 24.23 18.36
N GLY A 219 -8.97 24.58 19.63
CA GLY A 219 -8.07 23.98 20.60
C GLY A 219 -8.30 24.59 21.98
N ALA A 220 -7.38 24.36 22.91
CA ALA A 220 -7.40 25.05 24.19
C ALA A 220 -7.16 26.55 23.96
N SER A 221 -7.74 27.42 24.79
CA SER A 221 -7.53 28.88 24.66
C SER A 221 -6.06 29.30 24.80
N GLU A 222 -5.24 28.45 25.46
CA GLU A 222 -3.81 28.66 25.58
C GLU A 222 -3.00 28.21 24.36
N ASP A 223 -3.60 27.45 23.44
CA ASP A 223 -2.95 26.96 22.24
C ASP A 223 -2.67 28.10 21.24
N PRO A 224 -1.56 28.05 20.49
CA PRO A 224 -1.20 29.10 19.54
C PRO A 224 -2.29 29.40 18.50
N VAL A 225 -3.01 28.37 18.05
CA VAL A 225 -4.06 28.47 17.03
C VAL A 225 -5.24 29.28 17.54
N GLU A 226 -5.68 29.04 18.77
CA GLU A 226 -6.82 29.76 19.35
C GLU A 226 -6.41 31.17 19.81
N LYS A 227 -5.18 31.34 20.33
CA LYS A 227 -4.60 32.67 20.61
C LYS A 227 -4.58 33.56 19.37
N ALA A 228 -4.31 33.00 18.19
CA ALA A 228 -4.31 33.75 16.94
C ALA A 228 -5.70 34.29 16.57
N ARG A 229 -6.79 33.64 17.01
CA ARG A 229 -8.17 34.11 16.81
C ARG A 229 -8.56 35.26 17.74
N ARG A 230 -7.72 35.60 18.73
CA ARG A 230 -7.91 36.72 19.68
C ARG A 230 -9.27 36.68 20.41
N ARG A 231 -9.77 35.48 20.71
CA ARG A 231 -11.00 35.27 21.46
C ARG A 231 -10.76 35.35 22.98
N PRO A 232 -11.77 35.73 23.77
CA PRO A 232 -11.65 35.71 25.23
C PRO A 232 -11.45 34.28 25.74
N ILE A 233 -10.83 34.15 26.91
CA ILE A 233 -10.69 32.84 27.56
C ILE A 233 -12.10 32.35 27.94
N PRO A 234 -12.52 31.17 27.46
CA PRO A 234 -13.86 30.66 27.70
C PRO A 234 -14.07 30.21 29.14
N THR A 235 -15.32 30.27 29.58
CA THR A 235 -15.75 29.66 30.85
C THR A 235 -15.91 28.15 30.70
N ALA A 236 -15.97 27.43 31.82
CA ALA A 236 -16.23 25.99 31.81
C ALA A 236 -17.56 25.66 31.12
N GLU A 237 -18.63 26.41 31.40
CA GLU A 237 -19.93 26.23 30.75
C GLU A 237 -19.85 26.48 29.24
N PHE A 238 -19.25 27.60 28.80
CA PHE A 238 -19.09 27.90 27.39
C PHE A 238 -18.25 26.83 26.66
N ASN A 239 -17.24 26.27 27.34
CA ASN A 239 -16.46 25.18 26.77
C ASN A 239 -17.28 23.92 26.53
N ILE A 240 -18.21 23.60 27.42
CA ILE A 240 -19.08 22.42 27.29
C ILE A 240 -20.19 22.67 26.25
N THR A 241 -20.84 23.82 26.28
CA THR A 241 -22.04 24.09 25.46
C THR A 241 -21.72 24.54 24.04
N GLU A 242 -20.72 25.41 23.85
CA GLU A 242 -20.39 25.97 22.53
C GLU A 242 -19.16 25.31 21.91
N ASN A 243 -18.08 25.14 22.68
CA ASN A 243 -16.84 24.59 22.14
C ASN A 243 -16.84 23.06 22.03
N GLY A 244 -17.72 22.38 22.76
CA GLY A 244 -17.80 20.91 22.81
C GLY A 244 -16.55 20.28 23.42
N ALA A 245 -15.98 20.89 24.45
CA ALA A 245 -14.78 20.39 25.08
C ALA A 245 -15.05 19.09 25.85
N THR A 246 -14.38 18.02 25.45
CA THR A 246 -14.59 16.68 26.00
C THR A 246 -13.52 16.29 27.01
N CYS A 247 -12.36 16.93 26.97
CA CYS A 247 -11.25 16.64 27.88
C CYS A 247 -10.68 17.92 28.46
N ASP A 248 -9.79 17.75 29.43
CA ASP A 248 -8.92 18.79 29.98
C ASP A 248 -9.62 19.94 30.73
N SER A 249 -10.95 19.91 30.79
CA SER A 249 -11.77 20.86 31.53
C SER A 249 -11.56 20.79 33.04
N VAL A 250 -11.71 21.94 33.70
CA VAL A 250 -11.76 22.05 35.16
C VAL A 250 -12.91 21.25 35.78
N LEU A 251 -13.98 20.98 35.05
CA LEU A 251 -15.09 20.14 35.50
C LEU A 251 -14.68 18.66 35.64
N ASN A 252 -13.62 18.24 34.94
CA ASN A 252 -13.11 16.89 35.01
C ASN A 252 -12.13 16.73 36.19
N THR A 253 -12.54 15.94 37.19
CA THR A 253 -11.76 15.72 38.42
C THR A 253 -10.39 15.07 38.18
N TRP A 254 -10.17 14.41 37.04
CA TRP A 254 -8.87 13.81 36.71
C TRP A 254 -7.81 14.87 36.34
N ARG A 255 -8.25 16.09 36.01
CA ARG A 255 -7.38 17.26 35.79
C ARG A 255 -7.00 18.00 37.07
N TRP A 256 -7.71 17.72 38.16
CA TRP A 256 -7.45 18.36 39.44
C TRP A 256 -6.09 17.97 39.99
N ASN A 257 -5.49 18.87 40.76
CA ASN A 257 -4.23 18.57 41.43
C ASN A 257 -4.44 17.50 42.54
N LYS A 258 -3.33 16.91 43.02
CA LYS A 258 -3.41 15.84 44.04
C LYS A 258 -4.08 16.28 45.35
N ALA A 259 -4.04 17.57 45.69
CA ALA A 259 -4.67 18.08 46.91
C ALA A 259 -6.20 18.13 46.75
N GLN A 260 -6.68 18.61 45.61
CA GLN A 260 -8.11 18.61 45.25
C GLN A 260 -8.65 17.19 45.11
N GLN A 261 -7.93 16.27 44.46
CA GLN A 261 -8.36 14.87 44.36
C GLN A 261 -8.47 14.17 45.72
N LYS A 262 -7.66 14.58 46.72
CA LYS A 262 -7.78 14.08 48.09
C LYS A 262 -9.06 14.53 48.79
N LEU A 263 -9.79 15.52 48.26
CA LEU A 263 -11.09 15.95 48.80
C LEU A 263 -12.25 15.10 48.28
N LEU A 264 -12.00 14.16 47.36
CA LEU A 264 -13.01 13.25 46.82
C LEU A 264 -13.11 11.96 47.66
N GLY A 265 -14.28 11.33 47.63
CA GLY A 265 -14.52 10.01 48.21
C GLY A 265 -15.83 9.88 49.01
N PRO A 266 -16.16 8.65 49.43
CA PRO A 266 -17.37 8.38 50.19
C PRO A 266 -17.31 9.13 51.52
N ASN A 267 -18.36 9.90 51.83
CA ASN A 267 -18.51 10.73 53.03
C ASN A 267 -17.74 12.08 53.03
N LYS A 268 -17.38 12.62 51.86
CA LYS A 268 -16.88 13.99 51.73
C LYS A 268 -17.93 14.91 51.13
N ALA A 269 -17.82 16.21 51.41
CA ALA A 269 -18.73 17.20 50.86
C ALA A 269 -18.59 17.27 49.34
N GLN A 270 -19.74 17.31 48.64
CA GLN A 270 -19.76 17.45 47.19
C GLN A 270 -19.21 18.82 46.80
N ILE A 271 -18.20 18.83 45.93
CA ILE A 271 -17.55 20.06 45.45
C ILE A 271 -18.18 20.45 44.12
N GLU A 272 -18.99 21.50 44.08
CA GLU A 272 -19.47 22.05 42.80
C GLU A 272 -18.49 23.09 42.26
N ILE A 273 -18.25 23.05 40.95
CA ILE A 273 -17.45 24.05 40.25
C ILE A 273 -18.43 24.96 39.54
N PRO A 274 -18.42 26.28 39.80
CA PRO A 274 -19.24 27.24 39.08
C PRO A 274 -18.99 27.20 37.57
N GLY A 275 -20.06 27.25 36.76
CA GLY A 275 -19.96 27.20 35.29
C GLY A 275 -19.25 28.40 34.67
N ASP A 276 -19.25 29.54 35.36
CA ASP A 276 -18.60 30.79 34.98
C ASP A 276 -17.07 30.79 35.25
N CYS A 277 -16.54 29.73 35.85
CA CYS A 277 -15.10 29.65 36.10
C CYS A 277 -14.31 29.58 34.79
N VAL A 278 -13.15 30.23 34.77
CA VAL A 278 -12.28 30.28 33.60
C VAL A 278 -11.63 28.93 33.38
N ASP A 279 -11.72 28.41 32.15
CA ASP A 279 -11.24 27.07 31.81
C ASP A 279 -10.34 27.11 30.57
N PRO A 280 -9.06 27.50 30.72
CA PRO A 280 -8.21 27.80 29.59
C PRO A 280 -7.69 26.58 28.84
N LYS A 281 -7.80 25.39 29.44
CA LYS A 281 -7.15 24.14 28.97
C LYS A 281 -8.11 23.16 28.32
N ALA A 282 -9.42 23.34 28.49
CA ALA A 282 -10.42 22.47 27.91
C ALA A 282 -10.31 22.45 26.38
N LYS A 283 -10.47 21.27 25.79
CA LYS A 283 -10.42 21.08 24.34
C LYS A 283 -11.24 19.86 23.92
N ARG A 284 -11.61 19.83 22.64
CA ARG A 284 -12.33 18.71 22.02
C ARG A 284 -11.34 17.73 21.40
N LEU A 285 -11.41 16.47 21.81
CA LEU A 285 -10.63 15.36 21.24
C LEU A 285 -11.50 14.19 20.77
N ASP A 286 -12.74 14.13 21.26
CA ASP A 286 -13.70 13.10 20.91
C ASP A 286 -14.67 13.64 19.85
N TYR A 287 -15.03 12.80 18.89
CA TYR A 287 -15.83 13.21 17.74
C TYR A 287 -16.88 12.15 17.40
N ILE A 288 -17.97 12.66 16.85
CA ILE A 288 -18.89 11.91 16.01
C ILE A 288 -18.83 12.53 14.62
N PHE A 289 -18.42 11.73 13.63
CA PHE A 289 -18.55 12.07 12.23
C PHE A 289 -19.74 11.34 11.63
N ALA A 290 -20.59 12.05 10.89
CA ALA A 290 -21.73 11.47 10.20
C ALA A 290 -21.82 11.93 8.74
N ASN A 291 -22.26 11.06 7.84
CA ASN A 291 -22.69 11.49 6.50
C ASN A 291 -24.19 11.83 6.51
N THR A 292 -24.64 12.59 5.51
CA THR A 292 -26.08 12.85 5.32
C THR A 292 -26.78 11.69 4.61
N ASN A 293 -26.03 10.83 3.90
CA ASN A 293 -26.57 9.79 3.02
C ASN A 293 -27.70 10.28 2.09
N TYR A 294 -27.70 11.58 1.76
CA TYR A 294 -28.70 12.22 0.94
C TYR A 294 -28.23 12.23 -0.50
N ASP A 295 -29.08 11.72 -1.40
CA ASP A 295 -28.84 11.71 -2.84
C ASP A 295 -29.62 12.85 -3.50
N PRO A 296 -28.96 13.93 -3.96
CA PRO A 296 -29.62 15.04 -4.63
C PRO A 296 -30.34 14.64 -5.92
N LEU A 297 -29.93 13.54 -6.56
CA LEU A 297 -30.55 13.04 -7.79
C LEU A 297 -31.82 12.24 -7.52
N ASN A 298 -31.98 11.70 -6.31
CA ASN A 298 -33.16 10.95 -5.89
C ASN A 298 -33.67 11.41 -4.51
N PRO A 299 -34.23 12.64 -4.40
CA PRO A 299 -34.65 13.22 -3.12
C PRO A 299 -35.67 12.39 -2.34
N GLU A 300 -36.50 11.59 -3.03
CA GLU A 300 -37.51 10.73 -2.39
C GLU A 300 -36.94 9.64 -1.48
N ASN A 301 -35.67 9.25 -1.68
CA ASN A 301 -34.99 8.30 -0.80
C ASN A 301 -34.73 8.90 0.59
N GLY A 302 -34.69 10.23 0.69
CA GLY A 302 -34.39 10.95 1.90
C GLY A 302 -32.93 10.84 2.33
N GLY A 303 -32.63 11.40 3.49
CA GLY A 303 -31.31 11.37 4.10
C GLY A 303 -31.38 11.71 5.59
N TRP A 304 -30.23 11.81 6.22
CA TRP A 304 -30.06 12.12 7.63
C TRP A 304 -29.47 13.51 7.83
N ALA A 305 -29.96 14.23 8.83
CA ALA A 305 -29.41 15.50 9.28
C ALA A 305 -29.09 15.43 10.77
N VAL A 306 -28.16 16.26 11.22
CA VAL A 306 -27.83 16.39 12.65
C VAL A 306 -28.89 17.30 13.29
N LYS A 307 -29.65 16.75 14.25
CA LYS A 307 -30.66 17.49 15.05
C LYS A 307 -30.00 18.19 16.22
N THR A 308 -29.19 17.46 16.99
CA THR A 308 -28.54 17.95 18.21
C THR A 308 -27.15 17.36 18.36
N ALA A 309 -26.25 18.08 19.03
CA ALA A 309 -24.99 17.56 19.55
C ALA A 309 -24.76 18.16 20.94
N LYS A 310 -24.35 17.35 21.92
CA LYS A 310 -24.06 17.80 23.29
C LYS A 310 -22.91 17.01 23.92
N VAL A 311 -22.20 17.64 24.85
CA VAL A 311 -21.23 16.94 25.71
C VAL A 311 -22.01 16.34 26.88
N GLY A 312 -21.88 15.05 27.09
CA GLY A 312 -22.59 14.31 28.12
C GLY A 312 -21.68 13.72 29.20
N MET A 313 -22.26 12.89 30.06
CA MET A 313 -21.56 12.21 31.18
C MET A 313 -20.71 13.13 32.08
N LEU A 314 -21.17 14.38 32.26
CA LEU A 314 -20.56 15.36 33.16
C LEU A 314 -20.71 14.99 34.65
N SER A 315 -21.70 14.14 34.96
CA SER A 315 -22.01 13.72 36.32
C SER A 315 -20.87 12.90 36.93
N ARG A 316 -20.60 13.14 38.22
CA ARG A 316 -19.62 12.37 38.99
C ARG A 316 -20.21 11.06 39.47
N HIS A 317 -19.33 10.09 39.76
CA HIS A 317 -19.70 8.87 40.44
C HIS A 317 -20.35 9.22 41.80
N PRO A 318 -21.51 8.66 42.16
CA PRO A 318 -22.27 9.05 43.35
C PRO A 318 -21.46 8.91 44.64
N ASP A 319 -20.81 7.75 44.84
CA ASP A 319 -20.03 7.51 46.07
C ASP A 319 -18.61 8.09 46.03
N LEU A 320 -17.91 7.93 44.91
CA LEU A 320 -16.50 8.31 44.79
C LEU A 320 -16.30 9.81 44.52
N GLN A 321 -17.33 10.49 44.02
CA GLN A 321 -17.34 11.89 43.60
C GLN A 321 -16.29 12.25 42.54
N CYS A 322 -15.67 11.27 41.88
CA CYS A 322 -14.80 11.49 40.73
C CYS A 322 -15.57 11.39 39.41
N SER A 323 -15.02 11.98 38.36
CA SER A 323 -15.52 11.88 36.99
C SER A 323 -15.44 10.43 36.51
N LEU A 324 -16.42 10.01 35.72
CA LEU A 324 -16.53 8.63 35.26
C LEU A 324 -15.42 8.25 34.29
N SER A 325 -14.86 9.20 33.55
CA SER A 325 -13.68 9.05 32.72
C SER A 325 -12.88 10.36 32.71
N ASP A 326 -11.63 10.31 32.22
CA ASP A 326 -10.82 11.50 31.94
C ASP A 326 -11.30 12.28 30.70
N HIS A 327 -12.26 11.72 29.98
CA HIS A 327 -13.05 12.35 28.92
C HIS A 327 -14.54 12.39 29.31
N PHE A 328 -15.27 13.32 28.70
CA PHE A 328 -16.73 13.39 28.67
C PHE A 328 -17.28 12.79 27.37
N SER A 329 -18.54 12.35 27.36
CA SER A 329 -19.13 11.77 26.15
C SER A 329 -19.46 12.84 25.12
N VAL A 330 -19.47 12.45 23.85
CA VAL A 330 -20.15 13.21 22.79
C VAL A 330 -21.43 12.46 22.45
N GLU A 331 -22.54 13.20 22.43
CA GLU A 331 -23.88 12.66 22.19
C GLU A 331 -24.54 13.43 21.06
N THR A 332 -25.19 12.74 20.13
CA THR A 332 -25.90 13.38 19.01
C THR A 332 -27.18 12.64 18.67
N THR A 333 -28.18 13.39 18.23
CA THR A 333 -29.40 12.83 17.62
C THR A 333 -29.38 13.16 16.13
N LEU A 334 -29.41 12.13 15.31
CA LEU A 334 -29.66 12.27 13.87
C LEU A 334 -31.16 12.11 13.60
N ILE A 335 -31.68 12.87 12.65
CA ILE A 335 -33.08 12.83 12.24
C ILE A 335 -33.19 12.65 10.73
N HIS A 336 -34.14 11.82 10.32
CA HIS A 336 -34.39 11.49 8.93
C HIS A 336 -35.20 12.60 8.23
N SER A 337 -34.88 12.92 6.97
CA SER A 337 -35.47 14.03 6.21
C SER A 337 -37.00 13.97 6.11
N LYS A 338 -37.56 12.77 5.97
CA LYS A 338 -39.02 12.53 5.97
C LYS A 338 -39.72 12.99 7.26
N ALA A 339 -39.00 13.01 8.38
CA ALA A 339 -39.53 13.53 9.65
C ALA A 339 -39.36 15.06 9.75
N ILE A 340 -38.31 15.63 9.14
CA ILE A 340 -38.06 17.08 9.09
C ILE A 340 -39.21 17.80 8.36
N GLU A 341 -39.66 17.26 7.22
CA GLU A 341 -40.78 17.83 6.45
C GLU A 341 -42.09 17.83 7.27
N ALA A 342 -42.29 16.81 8.10
CA ALA A 342 -43.44 16.71 9.00
C ALA A 342 -43.34 17.67 10.20
N GLU A 343 -42.16 17.92 10.76
CA GLU A 343 -41.94 18.92 11.83
C GLU A 343 -42.09 20.35 11.30
N ALA A 344 -41.54 20.67 10.12
CA ALA A 344 -41.66 22.00 9.51
C ALA A 344 -43.12 22.40 9.20
N SER A 345 -43.93 21.44 8.73
CA SER A 345 -45.36 21.67 8.49
C SER A 345 -46.17 21.93 9.77
N LYS A 346 -45.74 21.38 10.92
CA LYS A 346 -46.36 21.63 12.23
C LYS A 346 -45.93 22.97 12.84
N GLU A 347 -44.67 23.36 12.68
CA GLU A 347 -44.17 24.66 13.14
C GLU A 347 -44.78 25.84 12.37
N GLU A 348 -45.03 25.70 11.06
CA GLU A 348 -45.76 26.72 10.27
C GLU A 348 -47.22 26.89 10.73
N GLU A 349 -47.90 25.80 11.10
CA GLU A 349 -49.26 25.87 11.70
C GLU A 349 -49.25 26.49 13.10
N GLU A 350 -48.28 26.17 13.95
CA GLU A 350 -48.17 26.74 15.31
C GLU A 350 -47.71 28.21 15.32
N THR A 351 -46.80 28.60 14.41
CA THR A 351 -46.38 30.00 14.27
C THR A 351 -47.44 30.88 13.61
N ALA A 352 -48.30 30.33 12.74
CA ALA A 352 -49.48 31.02 12.23
C ALA A 352 -50.50 31.32 13.34
N LEU A 353 -50.56 30.50 14.40
CA LEU A 353 -51.41 30.74 15.57
C LEU A 353 -50.84 31.76 16.59
N LYS A 354 -49.55 32.11 16.52
CA LYS A 354 -48.86 32.88 17.58
C LYS A 354 -48.27 34.24 17.19
N LYS A 355 -48.41 34.74 15.96
CA LYS A 355 -47.77 36.02 15.59
C LYS A 355 -48.56 37.27 16.03
N GLY A 356 -48.28 37.72 17.26
CA GLY A 356 -48.14 39.13 17.62
C GLY A 356 -46.65 39.50 17.59
N ALA A 357 -46.32 40.62 16.94
CA ALA A 357 -44.97 41.01 16.54
C ALA A 357 -43.99 41.23 17.70
N PHE A 358 -42.84 40.54 17.68
CA PHE A 358 -41.56 41.03 18.21
C PHE A 358 -40.39 40.51 17.36
N LEU A 359 -39.55 41.44 16.90
CA LEU A 359 -38.23 41.20 16.33
C LEU A 359 -37.28 40.90 17.50
N SER A 360 -36.96 39.63 17.73
CA SER A 360 -35.82 39.22 18.55
C SER A 360 -34.53 39.26 17.71
N SER A 361 -33.46 39.80 18.31
CA SER A 361 -32.10 39.72 17.76
C SER A 361 -31.64 38.26 17.69
N PRO A 362 -30.82 37.87 16.69
CA PRO A 362 -30.31 36.52 16.59
C PRO A 362 -29.18 36.33 17.60
N THR A 363 -29.44 35.58 18.66
CA THR A 363 -28.39 35.01 19.50
C THR A 363 -28.46 33.49 19.41
N SER A 364 -27.28 32.88 19.26
CA SER A 364 -26.97 31.44 19.24
C SER A 364 -27.66 30.60 18.16
N SER A 365 -26.88 30.06 17.22
CA SER A 365 -27.03 28.72 16.59
C SER A 365 -28.41 28.26 16.06
N GLU A 366 -29.42 29.13 16.02
CA GLU A 366 -30.75 28.84 15.51
C GLU A 366 -30.64 28.50 14.03
N PHE A 367 -30.74 27.19 13.76
CA PHE A 367 -31.08 26.61 12.47
C PHE A 367 -30.43 27.33 11.27
N ARG A 368 -29.15 27.05 10.99
CA ARG A 368 -28.86 26.78 9.58
C ARG A 368 -29.87 25.72 9.18
N SER A 369 -30.85 26.07 8.33
CA SER A 369 -32.01 25.21 8.14
C SER A 369 -31.50 23.79 7.87
N MET A 370 -32.11 22.77 8.47
CA MET A 370 -31.60 21.39 8.33
C MET A 370 -31.47 20.99 6.84
N ASN A 371 -32.23 21.67 5.97
CA ASN A 371 -32.12 21.60 4.51
C ASN A 371 -30.80 22.14 3.93
N GLU A 372 -30.12 23.09 4.57
CA GLU A 372 -28.77 23.54 4.20
C GLU A 372 -27.70 22.47 4.48
N GLN A 373 -27.93 21.57 5.44
CA GLN A 373 -27.00 20.47 5.68
C GLN A 373 -26.91 19.54 4.45
N PHE A 374 -27.96 19.44 3.62
CA PHE A 374 -27.94 18.67 2.38
C PHE A 374 -27.23 19.36 1.20
N LYS A 375 -26.92 20.67 1.29
CA LYS A 375 -26.35 21.46 0.18
C LYS A 375 -24.83 21.47 0.12
N TYR A 376 -24.15 21.10 1.20
CA TYR A 376 -22.69 21.20 1.27
C TYR A 376 -22.00 19.95 0.68
N SER A 377 -21.10 20.14 -0.28
CA SER A 377 -20.21 19.08 -0.77
C SER A 377 -18.79 19.40 -0.29
N PRO A 378 -18.10 18.47 0.43
CA PRO A 378 -16.70 18.67 0.77
C PRO A 378 -15.84 18.75 -0.51
N PRO A 379 -14.69 19.43 -0.46
CA PRO A 379 -13.75 19.42 -1.59
C PRO A 379 -13.33 17.98 -1.90
N GLU A 380 -13.18 17.66 -3.19
CA GLU A 380 -12.83 16.31 -3.64
C GLU A 380 -11.40 15.89 -3.22
N HIS A 381 -10.51 16.87 -3.07
CA HIS A 381 -9.11 16.66 -2.75
C HIS A 381 -8.61 17.66 -1.69
N LEU A 382 -7.62 17.24 -0.90
CA LEU A 382 -6.87 18.17 -0.05
C LEU A 382 -6.03 19.13 -0.90
N PRO A 383 -5.69 20.33 -0.38
CA PRO A 383 -4.76 21.23 -1.05
C PRO A 383 -3.41 20.53 -1.32
N LEU A 384 -2.82 20.77 -2.50
CA LEU A 384 -1.54 20.14 -2.89
C LEU A 384 -0.43 20.31 -1.84
N GLN A 385 -0.33 21.50 -1.25
CA GLN A 385 0.61 21.80 -0.17
C GLN A 385 0.44 20.87 1.05
N THR A 386 -0.80 20.47 1.36
CA THR A 386 -1.06 19.55 2.48
C THR A 386 -0.53 18.15 2.18
N TYR A 387 -0.62 17.67 0.93
CA TYR A 387 0.03 16.41 0.55
C TYR A 387 1.55 16.51 0.64
N ASP A 388 2.14 17.63 0.19
CA ASP A 388 3.58 17.86 0.28
C ASP A 388 4.08 17.88 1.73
N GLU A 389 3.31 18.48 2.66
CA GLU A 389 3.59 18.46 4.10
C GLU A 389 3.56 17.04 4.68
N ILE A 390 2.58 16.22 4.27
CA ILE A 390 2.50 14.81 4.69
C ILE A 390 3.69 14.02 4.17
N LEU A 391 4.05 14.18 2.90
CA LEU A 391 5.21 13.51 2.29
C LEU A 391 6.51 13.91 2.99
N ALA A 392 6.70 15.21 3.28
CA ALA A 392 7.86 15.70 4.03
C ALA A 392 7.93 15.11 5.45
N MET A 393 6.79 14.99 6.13
CA MET A 393 6.69 14.35 7.45
C MET A 393 7.08 12.87 7.37
N ILE A 394 6.63 12.14 6.36
CA ILE A 394 6.98 10.71 6.14
C ILE A 394 8.48 10.56 5.90
N ILE A 395 9.08 11.39 5.03
CA ILE A 395 10.51 11.36 4.73
C ILE A 395 11.34 11.62 5.99
N LYS A 396 10.97 12.63 6.79
CA LYS A 396 11.64 12.96 8.06
C LYS A 396 11.54 11.79 9.06
N TYR A 397 10.37 11.16 9.16
CA TYR A 397 10.14 10.03 10.05
C TYR A 397 10.96 8.80 9.63
N ARG A 398 10.94 8.44 8.34
CA ARG A 398 11.70 7.33 7.75
C ARG A 398 13.20 7.48 7.99
N ALA A 399 13.75 8.67 7.77
CA ALA A 399 15.18 8.94 7.99
C ALA A 399 15.60 8.67 9.45
N ARG A 400 14.75 9.07 10.40
CA ARG A 400 14.98 8.81 11.83
C ARG A 400 14.92 7.32 12.16
N GLU A 401 13.91 6.59 11.69
CA GLU A 401 13.76 5.17 11.99
C GLU A 401 14.86 4.31 11.34
N ASN A 402 15.32 4.67 10.14
CA ASN A 402 16.48 4.04 9.51
C ASN A 402 17.76 4.21 10.34
N LYS A 403 17.98 5.40 10.91
CA LYS A 403 19.11 5.66 11.80
C LYS A 403 18.99 4.84 13.10
N GLN A 404 17.80 4.79 13.70
CA GLN A 404 17.52 3.99 14.90
C GLN A 404 17.73 2.50 14.66
N ARG A 405 17.26 1.97 13.53
CA ARG A 405 17.47 0.58 13.11
C ARG A 405 18.94 0.23 13.07
N ARG A 406 19.77 1.06 12.42
CA ARG A 406 21.22 0.84 12.33
C ARG A 406 21.86 0.83 13.72
N TYR A 407 21.55 1.80 14.59
CA TYR A 407 22.10 1.82 15.94
C TYR A 407 21.74 0.60 16.78
N ARG A 408 20.50 0.12 16.69
CA ARG A 408 20.05 -1.07 17.42
C ARG A 408 20.73 -2.35 16.94
N LEU A 409 20.88 -2.51 15.63
CA LEU A 409 21.62 -3.65 15.06
C LEU A 409 23.10 -3.61 15.43
N CYS A 410 23.72 -2.42 15.41
CA CYS A 410 25.10 -2.25 15.90
C CYS A 410 25.23 -2.58 17.39
N HIS A 411 24.26 -2.15 18.22
CA HIS A 411 24.25 -2.47 19.65
C HIS A 411 24.15 -3.98 19.91
N PHE A 412 23.30 -4.68 19.15
CA PHE A 412 23.22 -6.14 19.18
C PHE A 412 24.55 -6.81 18.82
N LEU A 413 25.15 -6.44 17.69
CA LEU A 413 26.42 -7.03 17.23
C LEU A 413 27.57 -6.73 18.19
N ALA A 414 27.63 -5.53 18.77
CA ALA A 414 28.63 -5.15 19.75
C ALA A 414 28.54 -6.03 21.02
N TRP A 415 27.33 -6.22 21.56
CA TRP A 415 27.14 -7.07 22.74
C TRP A 415 27.33 -8.56 22.46
N LEU A 416 27.07 -9.02 21.23
CA LEU A 416 27.40 -10.37 20.81
C LEU A 416 28.93 -10.60 20.88
N LEU A 417 29.72 -9.64 20.40
CA LEU A 417 31.19 -9.70 20.47
C LEU A 417 31.71 -9.62 21.91
N VAL A 418 31.15 -8.71 22.73
CA VAL A 418 31.51 -8.59 24.16
C VAL A 418 31.19 -9.88 24.91
N ALA A 419 30.03 -10.49 24.65
CA ALA A 419 29.65 -11.77 25.26
C ALA A 419 30.63 -12.89 24.90
N ILE A 420 30.99 -13.03 23.62
CA ILE A 420 32.01 -14.00 23.18
C ILE A 420 33.35 -13.74 23.86
N ALA A 421 33.78 -12.48 23.94
CA ALA A 421 35.03 -12.11 24.61
C ALA A 421 35.01 -12.42 26.12
N CYS A 422 33.90 -12.16 26.80
CA CYS A 422 33.72 -12.52 28.21
C CYS A 422 33.76 -14.05 28.41
N LEU A 423 33.12 -14.84 27.54
CA LEU A 423 33.14 -16.30 27.61
C LEU A 423 34.56 -16.86 27.41
N ILE A 424 35.31 -16.31 26.46
CA ILE A 424 36.73 -16.67 26.27
C ILE A 424 37.54 -16.27 27.50
N ALA A 425 37.36 -15.06 28.03
CA ALA A 425 38.11 -14.58 29.20
C ALA A 425 37.83 -15.38 30.48
N VAL A 426 36.60 -15.90 30.65
CA VAL A 426 36.24 -16.79 31.76
C VAL A 426 37.10 -18.07 31.75
N TRP A 427 37.40 -18.62 30.56
CA TRP A 427 38.25 -19.81 30.44
C TRP A 427 39.68 -19.60 30.98
N PHE A 428 40.20 -18.38 30.85
CA PHE A 428 41.55 -18.02 31.29
C PHE A 428 41.61 -17.36 32.68
N SER A 429 40.47 -17.19 33.35
CA SER A 429 40.40 -16.48 34.64
C SER A 429 40.67 -17.42 35.81
N PRO A 430 41.75 -17.22 36.59
CA PRO A 430 42.05 -18.05 37.75
C PRO A 430 41.22 -17.66 39.00
N ARG A 431 40.43 -16.58 38.94
CA ARG A 431 39.69 -16.03 40.09
C ARG A 431 38.19 -16.08 39.86
N ASN A 432 37.47 -16.82 40.71
CA ASN A 432 36.02 -17.03 40.58
C ASN A 432 35.19 -15.73 40.55
N TYR A 433 35.57 -14.71 41.33
CA TYR A 433 34.84 -13.43 41.33
C TYR A 433 34.97 -12.67 40.01
N VAL A 434 36.10 -12.80 39.30
CA VAL A 434 36.30 -12.19 37.97
C VAL A 434 35.42 -12.89 36.95
N SER A 435 35.34 -14.23 37.01
CA SER A 435 34.46 -15.01 36.15
C SER A 435 32.98 -14.67 36.37
N PHE A 436 32.57 -14.45 37.62
CA PHE A 436 31.22 -13.99 37.95
C PHE A 436 30.90 -12.62 37.32
N ILE A 437 31.80 -11.64 37.46
CA ILE A 437 31.60 -10.30 36.88
C ILE A 437 31.51 -10.38 35.35
N LEU A 438 32.37 -11.17 34.71
CA LEU A 438 32.36 -11.38 33.26
C LEU A 438 31.08 -12.06 32.76
N MET A 439 30.61 -13.09 33.47
CA MET A 439 29.33 -13.74 33.16
C MET A 439 28.14 -12.80 33.33
N PHE A 440 28.14 -11.99 34.40
CA PHE A 440 27.10 -11.00 34.65
C PHE A 440 27.05 -9.95 33.53
N LEU A 441 28.21 -9.38 33.19
CA LEU A 441 28.35 -8.42 32.09
C LEU A 441 27.90 -9.01 30.74
N SER A 442 28.35 -10.23 30.43
CA SER A 442 27.96 -10.95 29.21
C SER A 442 26.45 -11.16 29.13
N THR A 443 25.84 -11.64 30.21
CA THR A 443 24.43 -12.04 30.21
C THR A 443 23.51 -10.82 30.10
N PHE A 444 23.69 -9.81 30.96
CA PHE A 444 22.84 -8.62 30.94
C PHE A 444 23.07 -7.78 29.69
N GLY A 445 24.33 -7.66 29.25
CA GLY A 445 24.69 -6.97 28.03
C GLY A 445 24.08 -7.62 26.78
N LEU A 446 24.24 -8.94 26.63
CA LEU A 446 23.65 -9.68 25.52
C LEU A 446 22.13 -9.64 25.54
N ALA A 447 21.49 -9.71 26.72
CA ALA A 447 20.03 -9.59 26.83
C ALA A 447 19.54 -8.23 26.29
N GLY A 448 20.19 -7.12 26.68
CA GLY A 448 19.91 -5.80 26.13
C GLY A 448 20.14 -5.72 24.61
N GLY A 449 21.27 -6.29 24.14
CA GLY A 449 21.59 -6.38 22.72
C GLY A 449 20.55 -7.17 21.92
N VAL A 450 20.09 -8.32 22.41
CA VAL A 450 19.07 -9.17 21.73
C VAL A 450 17.74 -8.44 21.62
N ILE A 451 17.30 -7.75 22.67
CA ILE A 451 16.06 -6.95 22.63
C ILE A 451 16.15 -5.89 21.52
N ASP A 452 17.26 -5.14 21.46
CA ASP A 452 17.48 -4.16 20.41
C ASP A 452 17.60 -4.79 19.02
N GLY A 453 18.26 -5.95 18.91
CA GLY A 453 18.36 -6.72 17.68
C GLY A 453 16.99 -7.13 17.13
N LEU A 454 16.09 -7.60 18.00
CA LEU A 454 14.70 -7.94 17.63
C LEU A 454 13.91 -6.71 17.20
N ILE A 455 14.02 -5.59 17.94
CA ILE A 455 13.35 -4.34 17.59
C ILE A 455 13.84 -3.82 16.23
N GLY A 456 15.16 -3.72 16.03
CA GLY A 456 15.76 -3.22 14.79
C GLY A 456 15.59 -4.17 13.60
N GLY A 457 15.60 -5.48 13.84
CA GLY A 457 15.51 -6.51 12.80
C GLY A 457 14.08 -6.75 12.32
N LEU A 458 13.14 -6.96 13.24
CA LEU A 458 11.77 -7.38 12.90
C LEU A 458 10.79 -6.20 12.89
N PHE A 459 10.75 -5.43 13.98
CA PHE A 459 9.71 -4.42 14.16
C PHE A 459 9.91 -3.20 13.26
N VAL A 460 11.08 -2.55 13.31
CA VAL A 460 11.34 -1.35 12.49
C VAL A 460 11.20 -1.68 10.99
N GLY A 461 11.51 -2.91 10.60
CA GLY A 461 11.25 -3.38 9.23
C GLY A 461 9.77 -3.39 8.85
N SER A 462 8.87 -3.84 9.73
CA SER A 462 7.42 -3.79 9.49
C SER A 462 6.87 -2.36 9.48
N GLU A 463 7.37 -1.50 10.37
CA GLU A 463 6.98 -0.08 10.42
C GLU A 463 7.38 0.65 9.13
N LEU A 464 8.60 0.42 8.64
CA LEU A 464 9.09 1.02 7.39
C LEU A 464 8.29 0.54 6.16
N ARG A 465 7.78 -0.69 6.16
CA ARG A 465 6.90 -1.18 5.08
C ARG A 465 5.54 -0.49 5.13
N ALA A 466 4.93 -0.39 6.31
CA ALA A 466 3.67 0.33 6.47
C ALA A 466 3.79 1.82 6.07
N LEU A 467 4.92 2.46 6.37
CA LEU A 467 5.21 3.83 5.92
C LEU A 467 5.36 3.96 4.41
N LYS A 468 5.83 2.92 3.71
CA LYS A 468 5.92 2.94 2.24
C LYS A 468 4.55 2.82 1.59
N GLU A 469 3.69 1.95 2.10
CA GLU A 469 2.30 1.87 1.63
C GLU A 469 1.58 3.21 1.85
N PHE A 470 1.74 3.80 3.04
CA PHE A 470 1.16 5.10 3.33
C PHE A 470 1.71 6.22 2.43
N GLU A 471 3.03 6.26 2.19
CA GLU A 471 3.63 7.22 1.26
C GLU A 471 3.07 7.06 -0.16
N TRP A 472 2.98 5.81 -0.64
CA TRP A 472 2.47 5.51 -1.98
C TRP A 472 1.03 6.01 -2.14
N GLU A 473 0.17 5.74 -1.16
CA GLU A 473 -1.22 6.19 -1.19
C GLU A 473 -1.33 7.73 -1.21
N ILE A 474 -0.50 8.43 -0.42
CA ILE A 474 -0.47 9.89 -0.40
C ILE A 474 0.06 10.46 -1.72
N SER A 475 1.13 9.89 -2.28
CA SER A 475 1.65 10.28 -3.59
C SER A 475 0.60 10.10 -4.69
N ASN A 476 -0.16 9.01 -4.62
CA ASN A 476 -1.24 8.75 -5.58
C ASN A 476 -2.40 9.73 -5.45
N ALA A 477 -2.82 10.03 -4.22
CA ALA A 477 -3.85 11.03 -3.98
C ALA A 477 -3.41 12.45 -4.41
N ARG A 478 -2.12 12.76 -4.24
CA ARG A 478 -1.54 14.02 -4.74
C ARG A 478 -1.54 14.09 -6.27
N ALA A 479 -1.13 13.02 -6.94
CA ALA A 479 -1.12 12.95 -8.41
C ALA A 479 -2.54 13.08 -8.99
N ALA A 480 -3.51 12.39 -8.39
CA ALA A 480 -4.92 12.55 -8.74
C ALA A 480 -5.39 14.01 -8.58
N ALA A 481 -4.98 14.68 -7.49
CA ALA A 481 -5.33 16.07 -7.24
C ALA A 481 -4.65 17.08 -8.17
N SER A 482 -3.45 16.79 -8.70
CA SER A 482 -2.74 17.67 -9.64
C SER A 482 -3.08 17.40 -11.11
N GLY A 483 -3.72 16.27 -11.42
CA GLY A 483 -3.95 15.81 -12.80
C GLY A 483 -2.66 15.37 -13.52
N GLU A 484 -1.55 15.23 -12.78
CA GLU A 484 -0.27 14.76 -13.32
C GLU A 484 -0.25 13.22 -13.33
N PRO A 485 0.40 12.57 -14.31
CA PRO A 485 0.63 11.13 -14.25
C PRO A 485 1.38 10.78 -12.96
N HIS A 486 1.12 9.60 -12.41
CA HIS A 486 1.72 9.14 -11.16
C HIS A 486 3.25 9.01 -11.27
N VAL A 487 3.99 10.10 -11.00
CA VAL A 487 5.45 10.11 -10.96
C VAL A 487 5.89 9.81 -9.54
N LEU A 488 5.97 8.53 -9.18
CA LEU A 488 6.95 8.16 -8.16
C LEU A 488 8.31 8.31 -8.83
N ALA A 489 9.04 9.35 -8.44
CA ALA A 489 10.44 9.53 -8.80
C ALA A 489 11.24 8.31 -8.31
N VAL A 490 11.36 7.25 -9.13
CA VAL A 490 12.38 6.18 -9.13
C VAL A 490 12.71 5.51 -7.76
N GLU A 491 11.96 5.77 -6.69
CA GLU A 491 12.21 5.26 -5.34
C GLU A 491 11.14 4.27 -4.90
N GLY A 492 10.82 3.33 -5.79
CA GLY A 492 10.19 2.07 -5.41
C GLY A 492 11.20 1.16 -4.69
N VAL A 493 11.18 1.18 -3.36
CA VAL A 493 11.77 0.17 -2.46
C VAL A 493 13.32 0.07 -2.44
N LYS A 494 14.03 1.15 -2.09
CA LYS A 494 15.29 1.04 -1.32
C LYS A 494 14.99 1.08 0.17
N ASP A 495 14.45 0.00 0.75
CA ASP A 495 14.59 -0.18 2.21
C ASP A 495 14.25 -1.62 2.64
N TRP A 496 15.23 -2.50 2.47
CA TRP A 496 15.71 -3.36 3.55
C TRP A 496 17.23 -3.38 3.43
N SER A 497 17.92 -2.68 4.33
CA SER A 497 19.36 -2.87 4.50
C SER A 497 19.59 -4.26 5.12
N LEU A 498 19.69 -5.25 4.23
CA LEU A 498 20.51 -6.45 4.40
C LEU A 498 21.98 -5.99 4.39
N SER A 499 22.38 -5.24 5.42
CA SER A 499 23.82 -5.07 5.72
C SER A 499 24.39 -6.31 6.41
N CYS A 500 23.60 -7.36 6.60
CA CYS A 500 24.04 -8.69 6.97
C CYS A 500 23.19 -9.71 6.21
N LEU A 501 23.82 -10.48 5.31
CA LEU A 501 23.34 -11.60 4.47
C LEU A 501 23.24 -11.30 2.96
N PRO A 502 23.68 -12.27 2.12
CA PRO A 502 24.22 -12.00 0.79
C PRO A 502 23.13 -11.72 -0.25
N LYS A 503 23.50 -10.88 -1.24
CA LYS A 503 22.68 -10.55 -2.41
C LYS A 503 22.21 -11.82 -3.14
N SER A 504 20.91 -12.11 -3.12
CA SER A 504 20.28 -12.99 -4.10
C SER A 504 18.89 -12.46 -4.49
N GLN A 505 18.86 -11.83 -5.68
CA GLN A 505 17.85 -11.94 -6.74
C GLN A 505 16.36 -11.75 -6.36
N VAL A 506 15.91 -10.49 -6.41
CA VAL A 506 14.65 -10.14 -7.07
C VAL A 506 15.05 -9.60 -8.45
N ALA A 507 14.52 -10.18 -9.53
CA ALA A 507 14.87 -9.79 -10.89
C ALA A 507 14.26 -8.42 -11.23
N LEU A 508 15.01 -7.35 -10.95
CA LEU A 508 14.91 -6.12 -11.75
C LEU A 508 15.12 -6.50 -13.23
N PRO A 509 14.53 -5.78 -14.21
CA PRO A 509 15.05 -5.84 -15.57
C PRO A 509 16.57 -5.63 -15.49
N PRO A 510 17.37 -6.35 -16.30
CA PRO A 510 18.81 -6.26 -16.22
C PRO A 510 19.20 -4.79 -16.36
N PRO A 511 20.29 -4.38 -15.71
CA PRO A 511 20.82 -3.04 -15.91
C PRO A 511 20.92 -2.77 -17.42
N PRO A 512 20.66 -1.54 -17.87
CA PRO A 512 20.69 -1.22 -19.28
C PRO A 512 22.01 -1.69 -19.91
N PRO A 513 21.98 -2.17 -21.16
CA PRO A 513 23.16 -2.64 -21.87
C PRO A 513 24.26 -1.60 -21.76
N ARG A 514 25.44 -2.02 -21.27
CA ARG A 514 26.55 -1.11 -20.98
C ARG A 514 27.33 -0.74 -22.25
N PHE A 515 27.16 -1.52 -23.31
CA PHE A 515 27.72 -1.29 -24.63
C PHE A 515 26.57 -1.05 -25.61
N SER A 516 26.52 0.15 -26.18
CA SER A 516 25.41 0.62 -27.01
C SER A 516 25.89 1.28 -28.30
N SER A 517 27.13 0.98 -28.73
CA SER A 517 27.65 1.51 -30.00
C SER A 517 26.91 0.88 -31.18
N VAL A 518 26.96 1.56 -32.32
CA VAL A 518 26.17 1.24 -33.51
C VAL A 518 27.07 1.05 -34.73
N ILE A 519 26.81 0.00 -35.52
CA ILE A 519 27.41 -0.21 -36.84
C ILE A 519 26.65 0.64 -37.85
N SER A 520 27.38 1.37 -38.68
CA SER A 520 26.81 2.24 -39.71
C SER A 520 27.23 1.79 -41.13
N PRO A 521 26.38 1.96 -42.15
CA PRO A 521 26.78 1.84 -43.55
C PRO A 521 27.87 2.84 -43.97
N ASP A 522 28.02 3.94 -43.23
CA ASP A 522 29.01 4.98 -43.51
C ASP A 522 30.44 4.46 -43.30
N PRO A 523 31.29 4.41 -44.35
CA PRO A 523 32.67 3.95 -44.25
C PRO A 523 33.54 4.76 -43.27
N ASP A 524 33.18 6.02 -43.01
CA ASP A 524 33.93 6.92 -42.13
C ASP A 524 33.45 6.86 -40.66
N SER A 525 32.44 6.04 -40.36
CA SER A 525 31.94 5.87 -39.00
C SER A 525 32.95 5.16 -38.09
N GLU A 526 32.73 5.23 -36.76
CA GLU A 526 33.59 4.53 -35.81
C GLU A 526 33.54 2.99 -35.99
N PHE A 527 32.36 2.48 -36.38
CA PHE A 527 32.10 1.06 -36.64
C PHE A 527 31.43 0.92 -38.02
N PRO A 528 32.19 0.98 -39.12
CA PRO A 528 31.66 0.84 -40.47
C PRO A 528 31.31 -0.61 -40.78
N ALA A 529 30.18 -0.83 -41.46
CA ALA A 529 29.81 -2.16 -41.93
C ALA A 529 30.90 -2.73 -42.87
N ALA A 530 31.43 -3.90 -42.53
CA ALA A 530 32.50 -4.56 -43.28
C ALA A 530 32.38 -6.07 -43.20
N LYS A 531 32.74 -6.77 -44.29
CA LYS A 531 32.85 -8.23 -44.32
C LYS A 531 33.96 -8.72 -43.40
N ASP A 532 33.72 -9.82 -42.71
CA ASP A 532 34.67 -10.53 -41.85
C ASP A 532 35.17 -9.75 -40.62
N ARG A 533 34.73 -8.50 -40.39
CA ARG A 533 35.14 -7.68 -39.25
C ARG A 533 34.40 -8.01 -37.95
N TYR A 534 33.12 -8.34 -38.05
CA TYR A 534 32.25 -8.49 -36.88
C TYR A 534 31.98 -9.95 -36.55
N ALA A 535 31.75 -10.20 -35.26
CA ALA A 535 31.38 -11.50 -34.73
C ALA A 535 30.17 -11.38 -33.80
N LEU A 536 29.22 -12.29 -33.94
CA LEU A 536 28.09 -12.48 -33.03
C LEU A 536 28.37 -13.65 -32.12
N TYR A 537 28.27 -13.43 -30.82
CA TYR A 537 28.24 -14.52 -29.86
C TYR A 537 26.84 -14.72 -29.31
N ILE A 538 26.31 -15.93 -29.46
CA ILE A 538 24.93 -16.28 -29.09
C ILE A 538 24.87 -17.53 -28.23
N HIS A 539 23.79 -17.64 -27.47
CA HIS A 539 23.39 -18.87 -26.78
C HIS A 539 22.07 -19.35 -27.36
N LEU A 540 22.04 -20.56 -27.91
CA LEU A 540 20.86 -21.10 -28.62
C LEU A 540 19.62 -21.23 -27.72
N GLY A 541 19.82 -21.38 -26.40
CA GLY A 541 18.70 -21.41 -25.46
C GLY A 541 18.13 -20.04 -25.07
N CYS A 542 18.82 -18.93 -25.36
CA CYS A 542 18.46 -17.59 -24.87
C CYS A 542 17.48 -16.91 -25.84
N PRO A 543 16.30 -16.44 -25.40
CA PRO A 543 15.32 -15.82 -26.29
C PRO A 543 15.83 -14.49 -26.89
N TRP A 544 16.68 -13.74 -26.17
CA TRP A 544 17.23 -12.47 -26.66
C TRP A 544 18.28 -12.69 -27.75
N ALA A 545 19.12 -13.71 -27.59
CA ALA A 545 20.08 -14.09 -28.61
C ALA A 545 19.38 -14.76 -29.81
N HIS A 546 18.25 -15.42 -29.58
CA HIS A 546 17.44 -16.02 -30.63
C HIS A 546 16.87 -14.97 -31.59
N ARG A 547 16.46 -13.78 -31.13
CA ARG A 547 16.06 -12.65 -32.00
C ARG A 547 17.16 -12.30 -33.01
N VAL A 548 18.39 -12.18 -32.52
CA VAL A 548 19.56 -11.87 -33.34
C VAL A 548 19.85 -12.99 -34.33
N ASN A 549 19.75 -14.25 -33.90
CA ASN A 549 19.96 -15.40 -34.78
C ASN A 549 18.88 -15.48 -35.89
N ILE A 550 17.62 -15.19 -35.57
CA ILE A 550 16.54 -15.13 -36.57
C ILE A 550 16.87 -14.08 -37.63
N VAL A 551 17.22 -12.85 -37.23
CA VAL A 551 17.55 -11.78 -38.17
C VAL A 551 18.81 -12.09 -38.97
N TYR A 552 19.83 -12.66 -38.33
CA TYR A 552 21.06 -13.11 -38.97
C TYR A 552 20.79 -14.09 -40.13
N ARG A 553 19.87 -15.05 -39.93
CA ARG A 553 19.43 -16.00 -40.97
C ARG A 553 18.51 -15.35 -42.00
N LEU A 554 17.55 -14.52 -41.57
CA LEU A 554 16.63 -13.83 -42.49
C LEU A 554 17.35 -12.92 -43.49
N LYS A 555 18.45 -12.30 -43.04
CA LYS A 555 19.28 -11.37 -43.82
C LYS A 555 20.50 -12.03 -44.51
N HIS A 556 20.67 -13.35 -44.41
CA HIS A 556 21.77 -14.11 -45.04
C HIS A 556 23.17 -13.59 -44.69
N LEU A 557 23.38 -13.24 -43.42
CA LEU A 557 24.61 -12.59 -42.95
C LEU A 557 25.76 -13.58 -42.68
N GLU A 558 25.58 -14.86 -42.99
CA GLU A 558 26.56 -15.94 -42.76
C GLU A 558 27.92 -15.69 -43.39
N SER A 559 27.92 -15.10 -44.58
CA SER A 559 29.14 -14.81 -45.34
C SER A 559 29.77 -13.46 -44.99
N ILE A 560 29.21 -12.73 -44.01
CA ILE A 560 29.58 -11.35 -43.67
C ILE A 560 29.98 -11.24 -42.20
N ILE A 561 29.20 -11.82 -41.29
CA ILE A 561 29.39 -11.75 -39.84
C ILE A 561 29.62 -13.16 -39.30
N ALA A 562 30.74 -13.35 -38.60
CA ALA A 562 31.03 -14.63 -37.96
C ALA A 562 30.03 -14.90 -36.83
N LEU A 563 29.64 -16.15 -36.63
CA LEU A 563 28.76 -16.56 -35.52
C LEU A 563 29.48 -17.58 -34.64
N SER A 564 29.50 -17.32 -33.34
CA SER A 564 30.06 -18.21 -32.32
C SER A 564 28.97 -18.56 -31.30
N VAL A 565 28.81 -19.85 -31.05
CA VAL A 565 27.78 -20.37 -30.13
C VAL A 565 28.44 -20.79 -28.83
N VAL A 566 27.87 -20.37 -27.70
CA VAL A 566 28.30 -20.83 -26.36
C VAL A 566 27.54 -22.06 -25.89
N SER A 567 28.14 -22.77 -24.94
CA SER A 567 27.52 -23.88 -24.24
C SER A 567 26.30 -23.43 -23.44
N ILE A 568 25.37 -24.38 -23.24
CA ILE A 568 24.21 -24.21 -22.34
C ILE A 568 24.56 -24.17 -20.88
N HIS A 569 25.72 -24.74 -20.55
CA HIS A 569 26.22 -24.75 -19.19
C HIS A 569 26.85 -23.39 -18.91
N ARG A 570 26.60 -22.86 -17.72
CA ARG A 570 27.16 -21.58 -17.29
C ARG A 570 28.18 -21.84 -16.19
N ASP A 571 29.43 -21.46 -16.43
CA ASP A 571 30.51 -21.58 -15.46
C ASP A 571 30.43 -20.45 -14.43
N GLY A 572 29.57 -20.63 -13.42
CA GLY A 572 29.52 -19.82 -12.20
C GLY A 572 29.82 -18.33 -12.41
N SER A 573 30.98 -17.89 -11.90
CA SER A 573 31.45 -16.49 -11.97
C SER A 573 32.11 -16.09 -13.30
N ASN A 574 32.44 -17.04 -14.18
CA ASN A 574 33.09 -16.80 -15.46
C ASN A 574 32.08 -16.61 -16.61
N GLY A 575 30.80 -16.89 -16.37
CA GLY A 575 29.73 -16.67 -17.35
C GLY A 575 29.58 -17.84 -18.31
N TRP A 576 29.26 -17.55 -19.56
CA TRP A 576 29.13 -18.56 -20.63
C TRP A 576 30.51 -19.08 -21.05
N ASN A 577 30.60 -20.37 -21.36
CA ASN A 577 31.83 -21.04 -21.77
C ASN A 577 31.67 -21.76 -23.12
N PHE A 578 32.78 -22.29 -23.61
CA PHE A 578 32.88 -23.15 -24.78
C PHE A 578 33.37 -24.52 -24.30
N ASP A 579 32.63 -25.58 -24.62
CA ASP A 579 32.95 -26.94 -24.16
C ASP A 579 32.68 -28.04 -25.20
N GLY A 580 32.27 -27.68 -26.41
CA GLY A 580 31.97 -28.62 -27.49
C GLY A 580 30.56 -29.22 -27.41
N THR A 581 29.72 -28.77 -26.49
CA THR A 581 28.36 -29.30 -26.28
C THR A 581 27.29 -28.30 -26.73
N SER A 582 26.08 -28.81 -27.00
CA SER A 582 24.90 -27.98 -27.29
C SER A 582 25.10 -26.94 -28.40
N GLY A 583 25.90 -27.30 -29.42
CA GLY A 583 26.23 -26.45 -30.56
C GLY A 583 27.42 -25.51 -30.34
N SER A 584 28.04 -25.49 -29.16
CA SER A 584 29.28 -24.75 -28.93
C SER A 584 30.48 -25.46 -29.55
N ASP A 585 31.49 -24.69 -29.95
CA ASP A 585 32.82 -25.22 -30.22
C ASP A 585 33.53 -25.61 -28.92
N ALA A 586 34.58 -26.43 -29.01
CA ALA A 586 35.40 -26.82 -27.84
C ALA A 586 36.17 -25.63 -27.23
N THR A 587 36.43 -24.61 -28.03
CA THR A 587 37.01 -23.31 -27.66
C THR A 587 36.48 -22.25 -28.61
N ASP A 588 36.46 -20.98 -28.21
CA ASP A 588 36.09 -19.91 -29.14
C ASP A 588 37.03 -19.86 -30.35
N LEU A 589 36.48 -20.05 -31.55
CA LEU A 589 37.25 -20.02 -32.80
C LEU A 589 37.60 -18.61 -33.28
N ILE A 590 37.06 -17.57 -32.64
CA ILE A 590 37.22 -16.17 -33.07
C ILE A 590 38.38 -15.50 -32.32
N GLU A 591 38.33 -15.45 -31.00
CA GLU A 591 39.36 -14.82 -30.14
C GLU A 591 40.18 -15.83 -29.31
N GLY A 592 39.84 -17.12 -29.35
CA GLY A 592 40.54 -18.17 -28.60
C GLY A 592 40.27 -18.15 -27.10
N VAL A 593 39.20 -17.47 -26.66
CA VAL A 593 38.84 -17.37 -25.23
C VAL A 593 38.15 -18.64 -24.73
N LYS A 594 38.30 -18.92 -23.43
CA LYS A 594 37.65 -20.08 -22.80
C LYS A 594 36.25 -19.78 -22.28
N ASN A 595 36.00 -18.51 -21.95
CA ASN A 595 34.76 -18.05 -21.36
C ASN A 595 34.50 -16.58 -21.67
N PHE A 596 33.27 -16.16 -21.47
CA PHE A 596 32.82 -14.80 -21.74
C PHE A 596 33.47 -13.76 -20.84
N ARG A 597 33.86 -14.10 -19.61
CA ARG A 597 34.58 -13.18 -18.74
C ARG A 597 35.86 -12.68 -19.39
N GLU A 598 36.64 -13.57 -20.02
CA GLU A 598 37.85 -13.19 -20.75
C GLU A 598 37.53 -12.20 -21.88
N LEU A 599 36.46 -12.44 -22.64
CA LEU A 599 36.03 -11.56 -23.74
C LEU A 599 35.62 -10.16 -23.25
N TYR A 600 34.82 -10.08 -22.19
CA TYR A 600 34.43 -8.80 -21.59
C TYR A 600 35.61 -8.07 -20.95
N LYS A 601 36.54 -8.80 -20.31
CA LYS A 601 37.76 -8.21 -19.74
C LYS A 601 38.75 -7.74 -20.80
N LYS A 602 38.71 -8.34 -21.99
CA LYS A 602 39.49 -7.91 -23.15
C LYS A 602 38.98 -6.58 -23.71
N ALA A 603 37.65 -6.39 -23.75
CA ALA A 603 37.05 -5.12 -24.14
C ALA A 603 37.17 -4.02 -23.07
N ASP A 604 36.96 -4.37 -21.79
CA ASP A 604 37.09 -3.45 -20.66
C ASP A 604 37.65 -4.20 -19.43
N PRO A 605 38.95 -4.01 -19.10
CA PRO A 605 39.57 -4.65 -17.94
C PRO A 605 38.89 -4.33 -16.61
N HIS A 606 38.20 -3.20 -16.51
CA HIS A 606 37.48 -2.74 -15.33
C HIS A 606 35.99 -3.12 -15.35
N TYR A 607 35.54 -3.91 -16.33
CA TYR A 607 34.15 -4.33 -16.42
C TYR A 607 33.72 -5.13 -15.18
N THR A 608 32.59 -4.72 -14.60
CA THR A 608 32.01 -5.27 -13.35
C THR A 608 30.57 -5.76 -13.52
N GLY A 609 30.04 -5.74 -14.75
CA GLY A 609 28.66 -6.14 -15.05
C GLY A 609 28.50 -7.64 -15.29
N SER A 610 27.32 -8.03 -15.77
CA SER A 610 27.02 -9.43 -16.14
C SER A 610 27.47 -9.74 -17.56
N TYR A 611 28.10 -10.89 -17.75
CA TYR A 611 28.49 -11.37 -19.08
C TYR A 611 27.27 -11.95 -19.80
N SER A 612 26.69 -11.20 -20.73
CA SER A 612 25.41 -11.52 -21.38
C SER A 612 25.58 -11.94 -22.84
N VAL A 613 24.57 -12.64 -23.35
CA VAL A 613 24.32 -12.86 -24.78
C VAL A 613 22.99 -12.19 -25.14
N PRO A 614 22.78 -11.71 -26.37
CA PRO A 614 23.74 -11.68 -27.49
C PRO A 614 24.89 -10.68 -27.27
N LEU A 615 25.99 -10.88 -27.97
CA LEU A 615 27.15 -9.98 -27.97
C LEU A 615 27.62 -9.74 -29.40
N LEU A 616 27.74 -8.47 -29.79
CA LEU A 616 28.33 -8.05 -31.06
C LEU A 616 29.76 -7.55 -30.82
N TRP A 617 30.72 -8.21 -31.43
CA TRP A 617 32.15 -8.02 -31.23
C TRP A 617 32.82 -7.48 -32.49
N ASP A 618 33.70 -6.49 -32.32
CA ASP A 618 34.59 -6.00 -33.37
C ASP A 618 35.95 -6.71 -33.27
N ARG A 619 36.28 -7.53 -34.27
CA ARG A 619 37.51 -8.34 -34.30
C ARG A 619 38.76 -7.50 -34.59
N GLU A 620 38.61 -6.36 -35.25
CA GLU A 620 39.72 -5.45 -35.54
C GLU A 620 40.08 -4.64 -34.30
N LYS A 621 39.09 -3.99 -33.69
CA LYS A 621 39.28 -3.16 -32.49
C LYS A 621 39.39 -3.98 -31.20
N LYS A 622 38.97 -5.26 -31.23
CA LYS A 622 38.93 -6.17 -30.08
C LYS A 622 38.11 -5.62 -28.92
N ILE A 623 36.95 -5.06 -29.23
CA ILE A 623 36.00 -4.49 -28.26
C ILE A 623 34.57 -4.96 -28.53
N ILE A 624 33.72 -4.81 -27.51
CA ILE A 624 32.29 -5.06 -27.63
C ILE A 624 31.64 -3.81 -28.26
N VAL A 625 30.94 -4.01 -29.37
CA VAL A 625 30.15 -2.95 -30.02
C VAL A 625 28.83 -2.77 -29.28
N ASN A 626 28.09 -3.87 -29.09
CA ASN A 626 26.76 -3.83 -28.52
C ASN A 626 26.42 -5.16 -27.84
N ASN A 627 25.68 -5.10 -26.73
CA ASN A 627 25.18 -6.30 -26.03
C ASN A 627 23.67 -6.26 -25.76
N ASP A 628 22.95 -5.41 -26.50
CA ASP A 628 21.49 -5.30 -26.50
C ASP A 628 20.89 -6.01 -27.70
N SER A 629 19.92 -6.91 -27.48
CA SER A 629 19.29 -7.63 -28.59
C SER A 629 18.55 -6.71 -29.55
N VAL A 630 17.88 -5.66 -29.05
CA VAL A 630 17.08 -4.74 -29.89
C VAL A 630 17.99 -3.82 -30.69
N GLY A 631 19.00 -3.23 -30.04
CA GLY A 631 20.05 -2.48 -30.73
C GLY A 631 20.73 -3.31 -31.82
N ILE A 632 21.08 -4.57 -31.54
CA ILE A 632 21.71 -5.47 -32.50
C ILE A 632 20.80 -5.76 -33.69
N ILE A 633 19.56 -6.24 -33.49
CA ILE A 633 18.69 -6.56 -34.63
C ILE A 633 18.44 -5.35 -35.52
N ARG A 634 18.27 -4.15 -34.94
CA ARG A 634 18.06 -2.91 -35.70
C ARG A 634 19.25 -2.56 -36.58
N MET A 635 20.48 -2.79 -36.10
CA MET A 635 21.67 -2.65 -36.95
C MET A 635 21.70 -3.68 -38.08
N LEU A 636 21.29 -4.91 -37.81
CA LEU A 636 21.32 -5.99 -38.81
C LEU A 636 20.23 -5.84 -39.89
N PHE A 637 19.22 -5.00 -39.67
CA PHE A 637 18.18 -4.75 -40.66
C PHE A 637 18.77 -4.13 -41.93
N ASP A 638 19.63 -3.11 -41.83
CA ASP A 638 20.07 -2.34 -43.00
C ASP A 638 21.58 -2.07 -43.07
N ALA A 639 22.33 -2.14 -41.96
CA ALA A 639 23.73 -1.69 -41.95
C ALA A 639 24.62 -2.43 -42.96
N PHE A 640 24.29 -3.69 -43.26
CA PHE A 640 25.04 -4.56 -44.17
C PHE A 640 24.40 -4.72 -45.56
N ASP A 641 23.33 -3.97 -45.87
CA ASP A 641 22.59 -4.12 -47.12
C ASP A 641 23.47 -3.94 -48.38
N ALA A 642 24.51 -3.10 -48.31
CA ALA A 642 25.46 -2.90 -49.40
C ALA A 642 26.19 -4.20 -49.83
N PHE A 643 26.33 -5.16 -48.92
CA PHE A 643 26.96 -6.46 -49.18
C PHE A 643 25.98 -7.55 -49.62
N LEU A 644 24.68 -7.26 -49.58
CA LEU A 644 23.61 -8.19 -49.91
C LEU A 644 23.08 -7.97 -51.34
N PRO A 645 22.59 -9.03 -52.01
CA PRO A 645 21.79 -8.92 -53.23
C PRO A 645 20.62 -7.96 -53.05
N GLU A 646 20.28 -7.23 -54.11
CA GLU A 646 19.29 -6.16 -54.08
C GLU A 646 17.93 -6.65 -53.57
N GLU A 647 17.54 -7.88 -53.90
CA GLU A 647 16.24 -8.47 -53.59
C GLU A 647 16.03 -8.75 -52.09
N ILE A 648 17.11 -8.83 -51.30
CA ILE A 648 17.05 -9.13 -49.86
C ILE A 648 17.45 -7.94 -48.97
N ARG A 649 17.77 -6.79 -49.58
CA ARG A 649 17.97 -5.53 -48.88
C ARG A 649 16.68 -5.07 -48.22
N GLU A 650 16.80 -4.38 -47.11
CA GLU A 650 15.67 -4.00 -46.25
C GLU A 650 14.61 -3.20 -47.01
N VAL A 651 15.06 -2.21 -47.77
CA VAL A 651 14.20 -1.32 -48.58
C VAL A 651 13.43 -2.05 -49.68
N ASN A 652 13.88 -3.25 -50.09
CA ASN A 652 13.31 -4.03 -51.17
C ASN A 652 12.48 -5.22 -50.66
N LYS A 653 12.41 -5.42 -49.33
CA LYS A 653 11.56 -6.45 -48.74
C LYS A 653 10.08 -6.07 -48.85
N PRO A 654 9.18 -7.07 -49.03
CA PRO A 654 7.73 -6.85 -48.95
C PRO A 654 7.34 -6.10 -47.66
N GLY A 655 6.32 -5.25 -47.74
CA GLY A 655 5.85 -4.44 -46.60
C GLY A 655 6.78 -3.29 -46.17
N GLY A 656 7.92 -3.09 -46.85
CA GLY A 656 8.91 -2.08 -46.48
C GLY A 656 9.93 -2.55 -45.44
N GLY A 657 10.10 -3.86 -45.29
CA GLY A 657 11.09 -4.47 -44.39
C GLY A 657 10.53 -4.83 -43.01
N LEU A 658 11.45 -5.16 -42.11
CA LEU A 658 11.17 -5.57 -40.73
C LEU A 658 10.80 -4.37 -39.85
N ARG A 659 11.15 -3.14 -40.25
CA ARG A 659 10.77 -1.91 -39.53
C ARG A 659 10.47 -0.75 -40.50
N PRO A 660 9.35 -0.79 -41.23
CA PRO A 660 8.97 0.27 -42.16
C PRO A 660 8.66 1.58 -41.44
N GLU A 661 9.01 2.72 -42.04
CA GLU A 661 8.89 4.03 -41.39
C GLU A 661 7.43 4.39 -41.03
N SER A 662 6.45 3.93 -41.81
CA SER A 662 5.02 4.16 -41.56
C SER A 662 4.46 3.43 -40.33
N LEU A 663 5.09 2.35 -39.88
CA LEU A 663 4.62 1.54 -38.74
C LEU A 663 5.53 1.65 -37.51
N LYS A 664 6.57 2.49 -37.59
CA LYS A 664 7.63 2.57 -36.57
C LYS A 664 7.12 2.87 -35.17
N GLU A 665 6.20 3.83 -35.04
CA GLU A 665 5.60 4.19 -33.76
C GLU A 665 4.77 3.04 -33.18
N GLU A 666 3.97 2.39 -34.02
CA GLU A 666 3.12 1.26 -33.60
C GLU A 666 3.96 0.03 -33.22
N ILE A 667 5.03 -0.24 -33.98
CA ILE A 667 6.01 -1.28 -33.69
C ILE A 667 6.68 -1.02 -32.34
N ASP A 668 7.12 0.23 -32.09
CA ASP A 668 7.80 0.59 -30.85
C ASP A 668 6.84 0.45 -29.64
N GLU A 669 5.59 0.91 -29.77
CA GLU A 669 4.58 0.80 -28.71
C GLU A 669 4.24 -0.65 -28.38
N LEU A 670 3.83 -1.44 -29.38
CA LEU A 670 3.42 -2.83 -29.16
C LEU A 670 4.59 -3.69 -28.69
N SER A 671 5.77 -3.49 -29.28
CA SER A 671 6.96 -4.24 -28.89
C SER A 671 7.41 -3.90 -27.46
N ASN A 672 7.19 -2.67 -26.97
CA ASN A 672 7.48 -2.32 -25.58
C ASN A 672 6.51 -3.00 -24.60
N SER A 673 5.22 -3.06 -24.94
CA SER A 673 4.23 -3.82 -24.16
C SER A 673 4.58 -5.31 -24.11
N ILE A 674 4.92 -5.90 -25.25
CA ILE A 674 5.41 -7.27 -25.36
C ILE A 674 6.70 -7.46 -24.54
N GLU A 675 7.64 -6.50 -24.57
CA GLU A 675 8.87 -6.59 -23.78
C GLU A 675 8.61 -6.65 -22.28
N LEU A 676 7.75 -5.75 -21.78
CA LEU A 676 7.53 -5.56 -20.35
C LEU A 676 6.66 -6.64 -19.72
N SER A 677 5.56 -6.98 -20.38
CA SER A 677 4.47 -7.80 -19.85
C SER A 677 4.52 -9.26 -20.29
N TYR A 678 5.18 -9.56 -21.42
CA TYR A 678 5.29 -10.94 -21.93
C TYR A 678 6.71 -11.49 -21.83
N ASN A 679 7.64 -10.88 -22.56
CA ASN A 679 9.05 -11.28 -22.64
C ASN A 679 9.72 -11.29 -21.27
N TRP A 680 9.69 -10.17 -20.55
CA TRP A 680 10.11 -10.13 -19.14
C TRP A 680 9.06 -10.68 -18.18
N GLY A 681 7.79 -10.66 -18.56
CA GLY A 681 6.68 -11.17 -17.74
C GLY A 681 6.87 -12.63 -17.34
N THR A 682 7.25 -13.49 -18.29
CA THR A 682 7.52 -14.92 -18.02
C THR A 682 8.60 -15.12 -16.96
N TYR A 683 9.69 -14.34 -17.01
CA TYR A 683 10.75 -14.38 -16.01
C TYR A 683 10.32 -13.81 -14.66
N LYS A 684 9.53 -12.73 -14.65
CA LYS A 684 8.97 -12.15 -13.41
C LYS A 684 8.09 -13.16 -12.68
N ILE A 685 7.30 -13.94 -13.41
CA ILE A 685 6.47 -15.02 -12.86
C ILE A 685 7.36 -16.15 -12.32
N GLY A 686 8.26 -16.68 -13.16
CA GLY A 686 9.11 -17.82 -12.76
C GLY A 686 10.07 -17.53 -11.62
N MET A 687 10.44 -16.26 -11.42
CA MET A 687 11.35 -15.81 -10.36
C MET A 687 10.65 -14.98 -9.27
N ALA A 688 9.31 -15.02 -9.21
CA ALA A 688 8.54 -14.26 -8.23
C ALA A 688 8.91 -14.66 -6.79
N ALA A 689 9.26 -13.67 -5.96
CA ALA A 689 9.61 -13.88 -4.56
C ALA A 689 8.39 -13.76 -3.61
N SER A 690 7.23 -13.35 -4.14
CA SER A 690 5.99 -13.20 -3.39
C SER A 690 4.78 -13.60 -4.23
N GLN A 691 3.71 -14.04 -3.56
CA GLN A 691 2.44 -14.39 -4.23
C GLN A 691 1.87 -13.19 -4.99
N LYS A 692 1.99 -11.97 -4.44
CA LYS A 692 1.46 -10.77 -5.08
C LYS A 692 2.19 -10.47 -6.40
N ASP A 693 3.52 -10.56 -6.43
CA ASP A 693 4.30 -10.29 -7.65
C ASP A 693 4.03 -11.34 -8.73
N TYR A 694 3.84 -12.59 -8.31
CA TYR A 694 3.39 -13.68 -9.19
C TYR A 694 2.00 -13.36 -9.77
N ASP A 695 1.00 -13.05 -8.93
CA ASP A 695 -0.38 -12.79 -9.34
C ASP A 695 -0.49 -11.59 -10.29
N ASP A 696 0.22 -10.50 -9.98
CA ASP A 696 0.20 -9.28 -10.80
C ASP A 696 0.87 -9.52 -12.16
N SER A 697 2.00 -10.23 -12.18
CA SER A 697 2.69 -10.57 -13.44
C SER A 697 1.88 -11.55 -14.28
N MET A 698 1.20 -12.52 -13.65
CA MET A 698 0.28 -13.44 -14.32
C MET A 698 -0.87 -12.68 -14.98
N LYS A 699 -1.53 -11.76 -14.25
CA LYS A 699 -2.64 -10.95 -14.81
C LYS A 699 -2.18 -10.11 -16.01
N ALA A 700 -1.04 -9.43 -15.89
CA ALA A 700 -0.50 -8.60 -16.97
C ALA A 700 -0.14 -9.43 -18.20
N LEU A 701 0.51 -10.58 -18.00
CA LEU A 701 0.92 -11.48 -19.08
C LEU A 701 -0.29 -12.03 -19.85
N PHE A 702 -1.26 -12.59 -19.14
CA PHE A 702 -2.42 -13.25 -19.77
C PHE A 702 -3.44 -12.25 -20.32
N GLY A 703 -3.50 -11.03 -19.75
CA GLY A 703 -4.22 -9.90 -20.34
C GLY A 703 -3.68 -9.53 -21.72
N LEU A 704 -2.36 -9.31 -21.82
CA LEU A 704 -1.71 -8.99 -23.09
C LEU A 704 -1.84 -10.14 -24.12
N LEU A 705 -1.70 -11.40 -23.71
CA LEU A 705 -1.93 -12.54 -24.62
C LEU A 705 -3.35 -12.54 -25.20
N GLY A 706 -4.36 -12.14 -24.42
CA GLY A 706 -5.73 -11.99 -24.92
C GLY A 706 -5.83 -10.94 -26.03
N GLU A 707 -5.24 -9.76 -25.80
CA GLU A 707 -5.23 -8.67 -26.79
C GLU A 707 -4.48 -9.06 -28.08
N LEU A 708 -3.34 -9.74 -27.95
CA LEU A 708 -2.54 -10.19 -29.10
C LEU A 708 -3.26 -11.26 -29.92
N ASP A 709 -3.99 -12.18 -29.28
CA ASP A 709 -4.77 -13.19 -29.98
C ASP A 709 -5.92 -12.57 -30.77
N GLU A 710 -6.63 -11.61 -30.18
CA GLU A 710 -7.68 -10.84 -30.89
C GLU A 710 -7.11 -10.02 -32.06
N ARG A 711 -5.88 -9.51 -31.92
CA ARG A 711 -5.19 -8.79 -32.98
C ARG A 711 -4.82 -9.72 -34.15
N LEU A 712 -4.22 -10.88 -33.85
CA LEU A 712 -3.86 -11.90 -34.84
C LEU A 712 -5.07 -12.63 -35.46
N ALA A 713 -6.27 -12.43 -34.92
CA ALA A 713 -7.50 -12.85 -35.57
C ALA A 713 -7.82 -12.01 -36.83
N LYS A 714 -7.30 -10.78 -36.92
CA LYS A 714 -7.60 -9.81 -37.99
C LYS A 714 -6.54 -9.74 -39.08
N SER A 715 -5.33 -10.23 -38.82
CA SER A 715 -4.18 -10.15 -39.71
C SER A 715 -3.29 -11.37 -39.60
N ARG A 716 -2.49 -11.64 -40.64
CA ARG A 716 -1.57 -12.79 -40.66
C ARG A 716 -0.50 -12.67 -39.56
N PHE A 717 0.11 -11.50 -39.45
CA PHE A 717 1.14 -11.11 -38.48
C PHE A 717 0.70 -9.90 -37.64
N LEU A 718 1.50 -9.49 -36.65
CA LEU A 718 1.10 -8.49 -35.66
C LEU A 718 0.82 -7.10 -36.25
N HIS A 719 1.40 -6.75 -37.40
CA HIS A 719 1.16 -5.46 -38.07
C HIS A 719 0.63 -5.60 -39.51
N GLY A 720 -0.07 -6.70 -39.82
CA GLY A 720 -0.69 -6.92 -41.13
C GLY A 720 -0.21 -8.20 -41.78
N ASP A 721 0.16 -8.12 -43.06
CA ASP A 721 0.48 -9.29 -43.89
C ASP A 721 1.97 -9.64 -43.95
N HIS A 722 2.83 -8.81 -43.33
CA HIS A 722 4.28 -8.96 -43.35
C HIS A 722 4.90 -9.08 -41.95
N ILE A 723 6.02 -9.80 -41.85
CA ILE A 723 6.79 -10.00 -40.63
C ILE A 723 7.51 -8.69 -40.26
N THR A 724 7.38 -8.29 -39.00
CA THR A 724 8.04 -7.09 -38.46
C THR A 724 8.95 -7.39 -37.27
N GLU A 725 9.67 -6.39 -36.79
CA GLU A 725 10.45 -6.44 -35.53
C GLU A 725 9.60 -7.00 -34.38
N THR A 726 8.32 -6.63 -34.32
CA THR A 726 7.40 -7.06 -33.26
C THR A 726 7.23 -8.58 -33.27
N ASP A 727 7.04 -9.20 -34.45
CA ASP A 727 6.92 -10.65 -34.59
C ASP A 727 8.22 -11.37 -34.19
N ILE A 728 9.37 -10.83 -34.60
CA ILE A 728 10.70 -11.33 -34.25
C ILE A 728 10.93 -11.26 -32.73
N ARG A 729 10.42 -10.23 -32.05
CA ARG A 729 10.57 -10.06 -30.60
C ARG A 729 9.60 -10.92 -29.80
N PHE A 730 8.42 -11.21 -30.36
CA PHE A 730 7.37 -12.03 -29.74
C PHE A 730 7.69 -13.54 -29.86
N PHE A 731 8.15 -13.98 -31.04
CA PHE A 731 8.31 -15.41 -31.37
C PHE A 731 9.19 -16.20 -30.41
N PRO A 732 10.40 -15.73 -30.02
CA PRO A 732 11.28 -16.51 -29.15
C PRO A 732 10.67 -16.84 -27.80
N THR A 733 9.80 -15.96 -27.27
CA THR A 733 9.10 -16.19 -26.01
C THR A 733 7.94 -17.15 -26.23
N THR A 734 7.14 -16.94 -27.28
CA THR A 734 5.96 -17.77 -27.58
C THR A 734 6.32 -19.22 -27.89
N VAL A 735 7.39 -19.45 -28.67
CA VAL A 735 7.87 -20.80 -29.01
C VAL A 735 8.38 -21.59 -27.80
N ARG A 736 8.77 -20.88 -26.73
CA ARG A 736 9.21 -21.46 -25.45
C ARG A 736 8.08 -21.59 -24.44
N PHE A 737 6.91 -21.00 -24.70
CA PHE A 737 5.87 -20.84 -23.69
C PHE A 737 5.35 -22.18 -23.19
N ASP A 738 4.80 -23.00 -24.09
CA ASP A 738 4.26 -24.31 -23.70
C ASP A 738 5.34 -25.32 -23.32
N MET A 739 6.55 -25.16 -23.87
CA MET A 739 7.67 -26.08 -23.68
C MET A 739 8.42 -25.89 -22.37
N ALA A 740 8.54 -24.64 -21.92
CA ALA A 740 9.34 -24.27 -20.77
C ALA A 740 8.53 -23.40 -19.81
N TYR A 741 8.03 -22.24 -20.24
CA TYR A 741 7.50 -21.25 -19.29
C TYR A 741 6.23 -21.71 -18.57
N TYR A 742 5.36 -22.45 -19.26
CA TYR A 742 4.13 -22.98 -18.68
C TYR A 742 4.43 -23.85 -17.45
N THR A 743 5.36 -24.80 -17.56
CA THR A 743 5.68 -25.74 -16.47
C THR A 743 6.83 -25.25 -15.58
N ILE A 744 7.96 -24.86 -16.17
CA ILE A 744 9.20 -24.50 -15.44
C ILE A 744 9.05 -23.15 -14.73
N PHE A 745 8.46 -22.15 -15.38
CA PHE A 745 8.19 -20.83 -14.77
C PHE A 745 6.78 -20.72 -14.20
N GLN A 746 5.98 -21.78 -14.23
CA GLN A 746 4.62 -21.80 -13.70
C GLN A 746 3.71 -20.72 -14.30
N CYS A 747 3.92 -20.36 -15.56
CA CYS A 747 3.01 -19.51 -16.34
C CYS A 747 1.79 -20.33 -16.79
N ASN A 748 1.07 -20.95 -15.84
CA ASN A 748 0.23 -22.11 -16.10
C ASN A 748 -1.28 -21.84 -16.13
N TRP A 749 -1.71 -20.59 -16.31
CA TRP A 749 -3.14 -20.25 -16.39
C TRP A 749 -3.81 -20.80 -17.66
N LYS A 750 -3.14 -20.66 -18.80
CA LYS A 750 -3.57 -21.07 -20.15
C LYS A 750 -2.36 -21.45 -21.00
N GLN A 751 -2.53 -22.37 -21.94
CA GLN A 751 -1.50 -22.77 -22.91
C GLN A 751 -1.73 -22.09 -24.26
N ILE A 752 -0.65 -21.77 -24.98
CA ILE A 752 -0.75 -21.18 -26.33
C ILE A 752 -1.50 -22.13 -27.26
N ARG A 753 -1.14 -23.42 -27.28
CA ARG A 753 -1.69 -24.41 -28.21
C ARG A 753 -3.19 -24.70 -28.08
N TYR A 754 -3.83 -24.38 -26.95
CA TYR A 754 -5.24 -24.73 -26.69
C TYR A 754 -6.13 -23.52 -26.44
N ASP A 755 -5.59 -22.44 -25.85
CA ASP A 755 -6.40 -21.32 -25.38
C ASP A 755 -6.28 -20.07 -26.27
N TYR A 756 -5.30 -20.04 -27.18
CA TYR A 756 -4.97 -18.89 -28.04
C TYR A 756 -4.86 -19.33 -29.51
N PRO A 757 -5.99 -19.57 -30.19
CA PRO A 757 -6.01 -20.18 -31.53
C PRO A 757 -5.28 -19.34 -32.58
N ASN A 758 -5.33 -18.00 -32.50
CA ASN A 758 -4.72 -17.13 -33.49
C ASN A 758 -3.21 -16.98 -33.25
N ILE A 759 -2.78 -16.89 -31.99
CA ILE A 759 -1.35 -16.96 -31.63
C ILE A 759 -0.78 -18.32 -32.01
N HIS A 760 -1.51 -19.42 -31.77
CA HIS A 760 -1.05 -20.75 -32.14
C HIS A 760 -0.96 -20.95 -33.66
N ARG A 761 -1.92 -20.41 -34.43
CA ARG A 761 -1.82 -20.33 -35.90
C ARG A 761 -0.55 -19.58 -36.32
N TRP A 762 -0.39 -18.34 -35.85
CA TRP A 762 0.77 -17.50 -36.14
C TRP A 762 2.11 -18.16 -35.78
N LEU A 763 2.19 -18.83 -34.62
CA LEU A 763 3.40 -19.53 -34.17
C LEU A 763 3.75 -20.69 -35.10
N ARG A 764 2.75 -21.48 -35.51
CA ARG A 764 2.93 -22.62 -36.41
C ARG A 764 3.31 -22.15 -37.81
N GLU A 765 2.68 -21.09 -38.32
CA GLU A 765 3.01 -20.49 -39.61
C GLU A 765 4.48 -20.04 -39.63
N LEU A 766 4.91 -19.20 -38.67
CA LEU A 766 6.31 -18.77 -38.59
C LEU A 766 7.30 -19.94 -38.44
N TYR A 767 6.94 -20.98 -37.70
CA TYR A 767 7.83 -22.12 -37.47
C TYR A 767 7.89 -23.12 -38.64
N TYR A 768 6.77 -23.41 -39.33
CA TYR A 768 6.72 -24.44 -40.37
C TYR A 768 6.76 -23.90 -41.79
N GLU A 769 6.15 -22.75 -42.06
CA GLU A 769 6.09 -22.21 -43.42
C GLU A 769 7.47 -21.69 -43.82
N VAL A 770 7.98 -22.26 -44.91
CA VAL A 770 9.18 -21.81 -45.60
C VAL A 770 8.71 -21.04 -46.83
N ASP A 771 8.18 -19.84 -46.61
CA ASP A 771 7.89 -18.90 -47.69
C ASP A 771 9.12 -18.02 -47.98
N GLU A 772 9.05 -17.19 -49.02
CA GLU A 772 10.11 -16.24 -49.39
C GLU A 772 10.43 -15.24 -48.27
N GLU A 773 9.51 -15.05 -47.33
CA GLU A 773 9.63 -14.08 -46.25
C GLU A 773 10.40 -14.66 -45.05
N SER A 774 10.05 -15.87 -44.61
CA SER A 774 10.65 -16.53 -43.44
C SER A 774 11.93 -17.30 -43.77
N LYS A 775 12.05 -17.83 -45.01
CA LYS A 775 13.16 -18.68 -45.51
C LYS A 775 13.58 -19.80 -44.53
N GLY A 776 12.65 -20.28 -43.70
CA GLY A 776 12.93 -21.30 -42.68
C GLY A 776 13.82 -20.83 -41.51
N ALA A 777 14.10 -19.52 -41.39
CA ALA A 777 14.96 -18.95 -40.36
C ALA A 777 14.47 -19.33 -38.95
N PHE A 778 13.19 -19.07 -38.65
CA PHE A 778 12.56 -19.38 -37.36
C PHE A 778 12.70 -20.85 -36.95
N LYS A 779 12.51 -21.78 -37.89
CA LYS A 779 12.67 -23.22 -37.64
C LYS A 779 14.12 -23.58 -37.37
N SER A 780 15.01 -23.14 -38.26
CA SER A 780 16.43 -23.49 -38.25
C SER A 780 17.16 -23.00 -37.00
N THR A 781 16.64 -21.95 -36.35
CA THR A 781 17.22 -21.36 -35.13
C THR A 781 16.57 -21.84 -33.84
N THR A 782 15.51 -22.66 -33.91
CA THR A 782 14.77 -23.15 -32.74
C THR A 782 15.22 -24.54 -32.32
N HIS A 783 15.85 -24.64 -31.15
CA HIS A 783 16.37 -25.89 -30.59
C HIS A 783 15.70 -26.20 -29.25
N PHE A 784 14.63 -27.00 -29.27
CA PHE A 784 13.80 -27.28 -28.07
C PHE A 784 14.58 -27.90 -26.92
N ASP A 785 15.33 -28.96 -27.21
CA ASP A 785 16.08 -29.70 -26.18
C ASP A 785 17.05 -28.79 -25.42
N ILE A 786 17.73 -27.92 -26.16
CA ILE A 786 18.73 -26.97 -25.65
C ILE A 786 18.11 -25.98 -24.65
N PHE A 787 16.98 -25.33 -24.99
CA PHE A 787 16.38 -24.38 -24.04
C PHE A 787 15.62 -25.07 -22.91
N MET A 788 14.98 -26.23 -23.14
CA MET A 788 14.33 -26.96 -22.04
C MET A 788 15.34 -27.35 -20.97
N GLU A 789 16.49 -27.91 -21.38
CA GLU A 789 17.59 -28.24 -20.50
C GLU A 789 18.15 -26.99 -19.81
N GLY A 790 18.40 -25.92 -20.58
CA GLY A 790 18.90 -24.66 -20.05
C GLY A 790 17.98 -24.01 -19.00
N TYR A 791 16.65 -24.01 -19.22
CA TYR A 791 15.71 -23.45 -18.25
C TYR A 791 15.54 -24.35 -17.02
N ALA A 792 15.39 -25.66 -17.22
CA ALA A 792 15.18 -26.58 -16.11
C ALA A 792 16.44 -26.69 -15.24
N LEU A 793 17.58 -27.02 -15.82
CA LEU A 793 18.80 -27.34 -15.08
C LEU A 793 19.60 -26.08 -14.72
N SER A 794 19.80 -25.15 -15.66
CA SER A 794 20.65 -23.97 -15.42
C SER A 794 19.90 -22.81 -14.77
N ALA A 795 18.67 -22.50 -15.20
CA ALA A 795 17.93 -21.34 -14.69
C ALA A 795 17.18 -21.64 -13.39
N MET A 796 16.39 -22.72 -13.34
CA MET A 796 15.58 -23.08 -12.17
C MET A 796 16.21 -24.14 -11.26
N ARG A 797 17.34 -24.73 -11.67
CA ARG A 797 18.08 -25.76 -10.91
C ARG A 797 17.19 -26.94 -10.49
N MET A 798 16.32 -27.36 -11.39
CA MET A 798 15.55 -28.59 -11.25
C MET A 798 16.47 -29.79 -11.41
N ASP A 799 16.18 -30.89 -10.71
CA ASP A 799 16.94 -32.14 -10.83
C ASP A 799 16.56 -32.96 -12.08
N HIS A 800 15.63 -32.47 -12.89
CA HIS A 800 15.13 -33.12 -14.09
C HIS A 800 14.63 -32.08 -15.10
N VAL A 801 14.63 -32.46 -16.37
CA VAL A 801 13.98 -31.71 -17.46
C VAL A 801 12.58 -32.28 -17.65
N PRO A 802 11.50 -31.45 -17.56
CA PRO A 802 10.15 -31.91 -17.83
C PRO A 802 10.03 -32.55 -19.22
N TRP A 803 9.33 -33.68 -19.32
CA TRP A 803 9.23 -34.44 -20.57
C TRP A 803 8.18 -33.88 -21.55
N GLY A 804 7.19 -33.15 -21.04
CA GLY A 804 6.10 -32.62 -21.82
C GLY A 804 6.38 -31.20 -22.35
N PRO A 805 5.53 -30.72 -23.26
CA PRO A 805 4.44 -31.45 -23.92
C PRO A 805 4.95 -32.40 -25.01
N ALA A 806 4.18 -33.46 -25.30
CA ALA A 806 4.59 -34.59 -26.13
C ALA A 806 5.07 -34.21 -27.56
N VAL A 807 4.55 -33.12 -28.11
CA VAL A 807 5.01 -32.55 -29.37
C VAL A 807 5.40 -31.09 -29.12
N PRO A 808 6.61 -30.66 -29.53
CA PRO A 808 7.05 -29.31 -29.24
C PRO A 808 6.16 -28.21 -29.84
N ILE A 809 5.81 -28.36 -31.11
CA ILE A 809 4.84 -27.53 -31.82
C ILE A 809 3.91 -28.47 -32.61
N MET A 810 2.60 -28.22 -32.56
CA MET A 810 1.64 -29.00 -33.35
C MET A 810 1.84 -28.75 -34.84
N PRO A 811 1.63 -29.76 -35.73
CA PRO A 811 1.72 -29.54 -37.17
C PRO A 811 0.73 -28.48 -37.66
N LEU A 812 0.98 -27.93 -38.85
CA LEU A 812 0.00 -27.10 -39.56
C LEU A 812 -1.28 -27.91 -39.78
N ASP A 813 -2.43 -27.21 -39.75
CA ASP A 813 -3.71 -27.82 -40.08
C ASP A 813 -3.69 -28.23 -41.57
N ALA A 814 -4.21 -29.42 -41.87
CA ALA A 814 -4.14 -30.04 -43.19
C ALA A 814 -5.08 -29.40 -44.22
#